data_AF-A0A0Q9A4T4-F1
#
_entry.id   AF-A0A0Q9A4T4-F1
#
_cell.length_a   1.000
_cell.length_b   1.000
_cell.length_c   1.000
_cell.angle_alpha   90.00
_cell.angle_beta   90.00
_cell.angle_gamma   90.00
#
_symmetry.space_group_name_H-M   'P 1'
#
loop_
_entity.id
_entity.type
_entity.pdbx_description
1 polymer ?
#
loop_
_entity_poly.entity_id
_entity_poly.type
_entity_poly.pdbx_seq_one_letter_code
_entity_poly.pdbx_strand_id
1 'polypeptide(L)'
;MPRDRSVPRTALLVSTALFAALLTPAASRAADDPAPAAVDRFEGEVPFAAQPAEGIFTWGSDADDPPTLRLAERPDAPDGQKVLAGAYAISGWGGFTHDYAATGPAHDWSAHRGIRFWWEGRGTGGTVGFEIKDGGAHGEASELWTTSFTDDFTGWKRIEIPFSDFVYRTDYQPVGGIDQILGLTQMWGYAVTLPTGGGGVFAMDGVELYGRADQALRASVTTDAAVLPVKEGASAAVRVTLATTGAAPVDQPVTVAYRTAGGTASAGADYTPVSGTVTFPAGTASGASRTIEVRTLKDRTAEPAETVPLELTVTGAKPPAETPQVVVDAHGLPYLNARLPVKQRVKDLLSRMSLEEKAGQTTQAERGAMTAPADIAGYGLGSLLSGGGSTPTPNTAQAWAKMIDAFQLRAQATRFQIPLIYGVDAVHGHNNLAGATVMPHNIGIGATRDPRIAQRTGAVTAAEVRATGVPWDFAPCLCVTRDERWGRSYEAFGEDPALVKSMETVIQGLQGARDGRDLKNADKVLATAKHFVGDGGTTYGSSTTGTYTIDQGVTEVTRRQLEAVHLAPYQEAVDRGVGTVMPSYSSLDIAGDGRGPVKMHARADLLGGVLKGRMGFDGFVISDWNAIDQLPGDYASRVRAAVGAGVDMMMVPYGYKEYSTTLIAEVKAGRVSERRLDDAVSRILAQKFRLGLFERPYADTGGASRIGSAAHRDVARAAAAASQVLLKNDGGVLPLRKGQKVYVAGSNADDIGNQTGGWTITWQGASGDITPGTTILEGMRSAGGAITYSKDASAPLAGHDVGVVVVGETPYAEGVGDVGNGHDLELSPADRAAVDRVCAAMTCAVLVVSGRPQLIGDRLGEIDALVASWLPGTEGEGVADVLYGRRAFTGRLPVTWPRSEAQLPINVGDTAYDPQYPYGWGLTTLTRIPQGGDATLKALRLAATAAERAGAGEAGRALVTRARLIVQQKAGDSLTARVAKPFADADHLLLTGRYGAAVEKLTEAYRAA
;
A
#
# COMPACT_ATOMS: atom_id res chain seq x y z
N MET A 1 51.70 19.36 -57.12
CA MET A 1 51.50 18.01 -57.70
C MET A 1 50.02 17.85 -58.06
N PRO A 2 49.69 17.16 -59.16
CA PRO A 2 48.65 17.55 -60.12
C PRO A 2 47.32 16.78 -59.94
N ARG A 3 46.17 17.43 -60.23
CA ARG A 3 45.23 17.26 -61.39
C ARG A 3 44.30 16.04 -61.35
N ASP A 4 42.98 16.27 -61.35
CA ASP A 4 42.08 16.13 -62.52
C ASP A 4 40.68 16.69 -62.18
N ARG A 5 40.14 17.73 -62.85
CA ARG A 5 39.36 17.79 -64.14
C ARG A 5 38.01 17.03 -64.02
N SER A 6 36.80 17.57 -64.28
CA SER A 6 36.31 18.66 -65.16
C SER A 6 34.79 18.98 -64.98
N VAL A 7 34.42 20.24 -64.68
CA VAL A 7 33.54 21.26 -65.37
C VAL A 7 32.53 20.76 -66.46
N PRO A 8 31.35 21.41 -66.81
CA PRO A 8 30.86 22.80 -66.58
C PRO A 8 29.34 23.13 -66.29
N ARG A 9 29.11 24.41 -65.92
CA ARG A 9 27.98 25.36 -66.25
C ARG A 9 26.58 25.04 -65.64
N THR A 10 25.79 25.97 -65.08
CA THR A 10 25.36 27.27 -65.65
C THR A 10 24.65 28.16 -64.59
N ALA A 11 24.91 29.47 -64.66
CA ALA A 11 24.11 30.67 -64.35
C ALA A 11 23.38 30.88 -62.99
N LEU A 12 23.86 31.93 -62.33
CA LEU A 12 23.17 32.90 -61.48
C LEU A 12 22.13 33.71 -62.29
N LEU A 13 20.95 34.02 -61.74
CA LEU A 13 20.36 35.38 -61.75
C LEU A 13 18.99 35.46 -61.04
N VAL A 14 18.93 36.43 -60.15
CA VAL A 14 17.73 37.07 -59.58
C VAL A 14 16.99 37.82 -60.70
N SER A 15 15.66 37.73 -60.74
CA SER A 15 14.78 38.89 -61.01
C SER A 15 13.29 38.57 -60.79
N THR A 16 12.66 39.58 -60.18
CA THR A 16 11.25 39.85 -59.89
C THR A 16 10.27 39.69 -61.06
N ALA A 17 9.03 39.27 -60.76
CA ALA A 17 7.82 39.86 -61.33
C ALA A 17 6.57 39.53 -60.49
N LEU A 18 5.81 40.58 -60.15
CA LEU A 18 4.47 40.58 -59.58
C LEU A 18 3.48 39.73 -60.41
N PHE A 19 2.57 39.03 -59.73
CA PHE A 19 1.17 39.01 -60.15
C PHE A 19 0.25 39.14 -58.92
N ALA A 20 -0.53 40.20 -58.95
CA ALA A 20 -1.65 40.44 -58.05
C ALA A 20 -2.73 39.38 -58.28
N ALA A 21 -3.21 38.76 -57.20
CA ALA A 21 -4.49 38.07 -57.17
C ALA A 21 -5.06 38.17 -55.75
N LEU A 22 -5.97 39.13 -55.59
CA LEU A 22 -7.13 39.11 -54.70
C LEU A 22 -6.91 38.63 -53.26
N LEU A 23 -6.68 39.60 -52.38
CA LEU A 23 -7.20 39.57 -51.01
C LEU A 23 -8.72 39.38 -51.07
N THR A 24 -9.19 38.14 -50.94
CA THR A 24 -10.48 37.92 -50.31
C THR A 24 -10.24 37.93 -48.79
N PRO A 25 -11.01 38.70 -48.00
CA PRO A 25 -11.10 38.34 -46.60
C PRO A 25 -11.69 36.93 -46.61
N ALA A 26 -10.94 35.94 -46.14
CA ALA A 26 -11.58 34.72 -45.68
C ALA A 26 -12.46 35.16 -44.51
N ALA A 27 -13.70 35.55 -44.82
CA ALA A 27 -14.76 35.48 -43.86
C ALA A 27 -14.63 34.09 -43.26
N SER A 28 -14.38 34.02 -41.95
CA SER A 28 -14.61 32.82 -41.19
C SER A 28 -16.04 32.42 -41.53
N ARG A 29 -16.20 31.49 -42.46
CA ARG A 29 -17.44 30.72 -42.56
C ARG A 29 -17.49 30.08 -41.20
N ALA A 30 -18.35 30.59 -40.33
CA ALA A 30 -18.90 29.77 -39.27
C ALA A 30 -19.39 28.53 -40.02
N ALA A 31 -18.63 27.44 -39.96
CA ALA A 31 -19.13 26.18 -40.48
C ALA A 31 -20.47 25.98 -39.78
N ASP A 32 -21.51 25.62 -40.53
CA ASP A 32 -22.84 25.47 -39.97
C ASP A 32 -22.81 24.45 -38.81
N ASP A 33 -23.76 24.55 -37.88
CA ASP A 33 -23.92 23.53 -36.84
C ASP A 33 -24.07 22.16 -37.51
N PRO A 34 -23.45 21.08 -36.95
CA PRO A 34 -23.70 19.74 -37.44
C PRO A 34 -25.22 19.48 -37.39
N ALA A 35 -25.74 18.84 -38.44
CA ALA A 35 -27.13 18.43 -38.45
C ALA A 35 -27.41 17.54 -37.23
N PRO A 36 -28.56 17.68 -36.56
CA PRO A 36 -28.90 16.81 -35.44
C PRO A 36 -28.81 15.33 -35.83
N ALA A 37 -28.21 14.52 -34.96
CA ALA A 37 -28.01 13.09 -35.20
C ALA A 37 -28.94 12.30 -34.29
N ALA A 38 -29.89 11.57 -34.87
CA ALA A 38 -30.81 10.73 -34.11
C ALA A 38 -30.05 9.62 -33.36
N VAL A 39 -30.31 9.50 -32.07
CA VAL A 39 -29.87 8.40 -31.21
C VAL A 39 -31.02 7.39 -31.08
N ASP A 40 -32.24 7.88 -30.89
CA ASP A 40 -33.42 7.03 -30.68
C ASP A 40 -34.69 7.75 -31.13
N ARG A 41 -35.49 7.12 -31.98
CA ARG A 41 -36.77 7.70 -32.46
C ARG A 41 -38.00 7.05 -31.83
N PHE A 42 -37.83 5.92 -31.15
CA PHE A 42 -38.93 5.15 -30.55
C PHE A 42 -40.03 4.69 -31.53
N GLU A 43 -39.68 4.52 -32.81
CA GLU A 43 -40.58 4.00 -33.85
C GLU A 43 -40.56 2.46 -34.00
N GLY A 44 -39.70 1.79 -33.23
CA GLY A 44 -39.46 0.34 -33.29
C GLY A 44 -38.10 -0.03 -33.91
N GLU A 45 -37.25 0.96 -34.13
CA GLU A 45 -35.88 0.81 -34.63
C GLU A 45 -35.01 0.02 -33.63
N VAL A 46 -35.12 0.36 -32.35
CA VAL A 46 -34.38 -0.23 -31.23
C VAL A 46 -35.28 -1.20 -30.47
N PRO A 47 -34.90 -2.48 -30.30
CA PRO A 47 -35.74 -3.47 -29.62
C PRO A 47 -35.70 -3.31 -28.09
N PHE A 48 -36.69 -3.87 -27.40
CA PHE A 48 -36.58 -4.10 -25.96
C PHE A 48 -35.69 -5.32 -25.71
N ALA A 49 -34.40 -5.10 -25.49
CA ALA A 49 -33.37 -6.11 -25.26
C ALA A 49 -32.30 -5.56 -24.32
N ALA A 50 -31.54 -6.46 -23.68
CA ALA A 50 -30.41 -6.10 -22.82
C ALA A 50 -29.07 -6.52 -23.47
N GLN A 51 -27.96 -6.03 -22.91
CA GLN A 51 -26.61 -6.44 -23.31
C GLN A 51 -26.49 -7.98 -23.36
N PRO A 52 -25.73 -8.55 -24.32
CA PRO A 52 -24.80 -7.88 -25.24
C PRO A 52 -25.44 -7.28 -26.51
N ALA A 53 -26.76 -7.37 -26.67
CA ALA A 53 -27.47 -6.82 -27.83
C ALA A 53 -27.75 -5.32 -27.64
N GLU A 54 -27.91 -4.60 -28.76
CA GLU A 54 -28.49 -3.26 -28.74
C GLU A 54 -29.93 -3.33 -28.26
N GLY A 55 -30.32 -2.44 -27.35
CA GLY A 55 -31.70 -2.40 -26.88
C GLY A 55 -31.99 -1.46 -25.74
N ILE A 56 -33.29 -1.32 -25.48
CA ILE A 56 -33.82 -0.58 -24.34
C ILE A 56 -34.29 -1.58 -23.28
N PHE A 57 -33.79 -1.44 -22.05
CA PHE A 57 -34.19 -2.30 -20.93
C PHE A 57 -34.25 -1.55 -19.60
N THR A 58 -34.88 -2.17 -18.63
CA THR A 58 -35.17 -1.55 -17.32
C THR A 58 -34.24 -2.12 -16.25
N TRP A 59 -33.98 -1.32 -15.23
CA TRP A 59 -33.13 -1.67 -14.09
C TRP A 59 -33.72 -1.07 -12.82
N GLY A 60 -33.37 -1.64 -11.66
CA GLY A 60 -33.90 -1.19 -10.38
C GLY A 60 -33.27 -1.89 -9.20
N SER A 61 -33.62 -1.40 -8.02
CA SER A 61 -33.19 -1.95 -6.73
C SER A 61 -33.67 -3.38 -6.51
N ASP A 62 -33.18 -4.01 -5.44
CA ASP A 62 -33.55 -5.38 -5.04
C ASP A 62 -35.05 -5.57 -4.73
N ALA A 63 -35.84 -4.50 -4.73
CA ALA A 63 -37.29 -4.52 -4.53
C ALA A 63 -38.10 -5.04 -5.74
N ASP A 64 -37.44 -5.38 -6.86
CA ASP A 64 -38.05 -5.90 -8.10
C ASP A 64 -39.19 -4.99 -8.62
N ASP A 65 -38.95 -3.67 -8.59
CA ASP A 65 -39.87 -2.62 -9.02
C ASP A 65 -39.40 -1.79 -10.24
N PRO A 66 -38.80 -2.40 -11.28
CA PRO A 66 -38.36 -1.65 -12.46
C PRO A 66 -39.57 -1.05 -13.19
N PRO A 67 -39.39 0.08 -13.91
CA PRO A 67 -40.47 0.65 -14.71
C PRO A 67 -40.95 -0.34 -15.78
N THR A 68 -42.18 -0.15 -16.25
CA THR A 68 -42.71 -0.82 -17.44
C THR A 68 -42.47 0.05 -18.66
N LEU A 69 -42.10 -0.54 -19.80
CA LEU A 69 -41.86 0.17 -21.06
C LEU A 69 -42.72 -0.38 -22.20
N ARG A 70 -43.15 0.50 -23.08
CA ARG A 70 -43.80 0.16 -24.36
C ARG A 70 -43.63 1.28 -25.37
N LEU A 71 -43.60 0.92 -26.64
CA LEU A 71 -43.79 1.88 -27.73
C LEU A 71 -45.30 2.11 -27.92
N ALA A 72 -45.73 3.36 -27.86
CA ALA A 72 -47.13 3.74 -27.86
C ALA A 72 -47.43 4.73 -28.99
N GLU A 73 -48.44 4.43 -29.82
CA GLU A 73 -48.93 5.40 -30.80
C GLU A 73 -49.48 6.66 -30.10
N ARG A 74 -49.04 7.83 -30.54
CA ARG A 74 -49.46 9.14 -30.02
C ARG A 74 -49.64 10.11 -31.19
N PRO A 75 -50.86 10.60 -31.46
CA PRO A 75 -51.09 11.56 -32.54
C PRO A 75 -50.40 12.92 -32.37
N ASP A 76 -50.04 13.26 -31.13
CA ASP A 76 -49.31 14.47 -30.74
C ASP A 76 -47.82 14.22 -30.48
N ALA A 77 -47.27 13.08 -30.92
CA ALA A 77 -45.85 12.77 -30.82
C ALA A 77 -45.01 13.87 -31.52
N PRO A 78 -44.02 14.46 -30.84
CA PRO A 78 -43.15 15.47 -31.44
C PRO A 78 -42.26 14.97 -32.59
N ASP A 79 -41.91 13.68 -32.60
CA ASP A 79 -41.15 13.02 -33.67
C ASP A 79 -41.83 11.69 -34.05
N GLY A 80 -42.09 11.47 -35.33
CA GLY A 80 -42.75 10.23 -35.80
C GLY A 80 -44.23 10.05 -35.39
N GLN A 81 -44.62 8.81 -35.06
CA GLN A 81 -45.99 8.39 -34.73
C GLN A 81 -46.08 7.65 -33.39
N LYS A 82 -44.95 7.26 -32.79
CA LYS A 82 -44.86 6.50 -31.54
C LYS A 82 -43.88 7.16 -30.58
N VAL A 83 -44.11 6.92 -29.30
CA VAL A 83 -43.23 7.39 -28.21
C VAL A 83 -42.87 6.24 -27.30
N LEU A 84 -41.76 6.35 -26.58
CA LEU A 84 -41.47 5.47 -25.46
C LEU A 84 -42.30 5.91 -24.27
N ALA A 85 -43.23 5.06 -23.84
CA ALA A 85 -44.10 5.32 -22.70
C ALA A 85 -43.91 4.26 -21.62
N GLY A 86 -44.09 4.66 -20.37
CA GLY A 86 -43.95 3.75 -19.24
C GLY A 86 -44.68 4.18 -17.98
N ALA A 87 -44.77 3.25 -17.04
CA ALA A 87 -45.24 3.49 -15.67
C ALA A 87 -44.18 3.02 -14.67
N TYR A 88 -44.03 3.74 -13.56
CA TYR A 88 -43.04 3.46 -12.52
C TYR A 88 -43.65 3.61 -11.12
N ALA A 89 -43.09 2.89 -10.15
CA ALA A 89 -43.43 3.00 -8.73
C ALA A 89 -42.20 2.57 -7.90
N ILE A 90 -41.13 3.37 -7.97
CA ILE A 90 -39.80 2.96 -7.50
C ILE A 90 -39.62 3.30 -6.02
N SER A 91 -39.20 2.29 -5.25
CA SER A 91 -38.99 2.35 -3.81
C SER A 91 -37.58 2.78 -3.42
N GLY A 92 -36.55 2.34 -4.16
CA GLY A 92 -35.14 2.60 -3.88
C GLY A 92 -34.45 3.43 -4.97
N TRP A 93 -34.11 2.78 -6.08
CA TRP A 93 -33.54 3.38 -7.29
C TRP A 93 -33.98 2.55 -8.48
N GLY A 94 -34.13 3.17 -9.65
CA GLY A 94 -34.61 2.46 -10.83
C GLY A 94 -34.82 3.36 -12.02
N GLY A 95 -34.90 2.75 -13.20
CA GLY A 95 -34.92 3.47 -14.45
C GLY A 95 -34.90 2.56 -15.66
N PHE A 96 -34.55 3.15 -16.79
CA PHE A 96 -34.30 2.42 -18.02
C PHE A 96 -33.04 2.95 -18.71
N THR A 97 -32.50 2.15 -19.62
CA THR A 97 -31.31 2.48 -20.40
C THR A 97 -31.54 2.12 -21.85
N HIS A 98 -30.90 2.86 -22.74
CA HIS A 98 -30.61 2.42 -24.11
C HIS A 98 -29.10 2.17 -24.18
N ASP A 99 -28.75 0.95 -24.53
CA ASP A 99 -27.39 0.49 -24.76
C ASP A 99 -27.16 0.09 -26.22
N TYR A 100 -26.01 0.50 -26.78
CA TYR A 100 -25.53 -0.05 -28.05
C TYR A 100 -25.01 -1.49 -27.88
N ALA A 101 -25.02 -2.28 -28.96
CA ALA A 101 -24.54 -3.66 -28.95
C ALA A 101 -23.06 -3.74 -28.56
N ALA A 102 -22.71 -4.57 -27.57
CA ALA A 102 -21.34 -4.77 -27.11
C ALA A 102 -20.36 -5.27 -28.19
N THR A 103 -20.88 -5.90 -29.24
CA THR A 103 -20.07 -6.38 -30.39
C THR A 103 -19.92 -5.34 -31.49
N GLY A 104 -20.63 -4.21 -31.40
CA GLY A 104 -20.55 -3.09 -32.32
C GLY A 104 -19.41 -2.13 -31.99
N PRO A 105 -19.07 -1.21 -32.92
CA PRO A 105 -18.16 -0.13 -32.59
C PRO A 105 -18.80 0.86 -31.61
N ALA A 106 -17.99 1.47 -30.74
CA ALA A 106 -18.43 2.60 -29.95
C ALA A 106 -18.79 3.79 -30.86
N HIS A 107 -19.67 4.67 -30.38
CA HIS A 107 -20.14 5.82 -31.14
C HIS A 107 -19.37 7.10 -30.79
N ASP A 108 -19.17 7.97 -31.78
CA ASP A 108 -18.52 9.26 -31.59
C ASP A 108 -19.57 10.37 -31.53
N TRP A 109 -19.84 10.88 -30.33
CA TRP A 109 -20.74 12.00 -30.09
C TRP A 109 -20.01 13.33 -30.00
N SER A 110 -18.68 13.31 -30.04
CA SER A 110 -17.84 14.43 -29.65
C SER A 110 -18.02 15.65 -30.55
N ALA A 111 -18.57 15.50 -31.77
CA ALA A 111 -18.87 16.60 -32.68
C ALA A 111 -20.08 17.48 -32.25
N HIS A 112 -20.86 17.03 -31.27
CA HIS A 112 -22.10 17.67 -30.86
C HIS A 112 -21.98 18.40 -29.51
N ARG A 113 -22.80 19.43 -29.32
CA ARG A 113 -22.85 20.22 -28.08
C ARG A 113 -23.39 19.41 -26.90
N GLY A 114 -24.35 18.55 -27.17
CA GLY A 114 -25.10 17.83 -26.16
C GLY A 114 -26.12 16.89 -26.77
N ILE A 115 -26.96 16.35 -25.88
CA ILE A 115 -28.08 15.47 -26.20
C ILE A 115 -29.39 16.17 -25.86
N ARG A 116 -30.42 15.96 -26.68
CA ARG A 116 -31.76 16.49 -26.43
C ARG A 116 -32.82 15.46 -26.77
N PHE A 117 -33.97 15.61 -26.14
CA PHE A 117 -35.11 14.72 -26.31
C PHE A 117 -36.39 15.43 -25.91
N TRP A 118 -37.52 14.92 -26.35
CA TRP A 118 -38.84 15.37 -25.90
C TRP A 118 -39.27 14.58 -24.68
N TRP A 119 -39.76 15.30 -23.67
CA TRP A 119 -40.35 14.72 -22.47
C TRP A 119 -41.77 15.24 -22.31
N GLU A 120 -42.74 14.35 -22.09
CA GLU A 120 -44.11 14.74 -21.75
C GLU A 120 -44.18 15.03 -20.26
N GLY A 121 -44.09 16.32 -19.92
CA GLY A 121 -44.13 16.75 -18.53
C GLY A 121 -45.50 16.52 -17.90
N ARG A 122 -45.48 16.17 -16.61
CA ARG A 122 -46.67 15.93 -15.79
C ARG A 122 -46.78 16.93 -14.64
N GLY A 123 -45.79 17.80 -14.47
CA GLY A 123 -45.74 18.80 -13.40
C GLY A 123 -45.60 18.15 -12.02
N THR A 124 -44.89 17.02 -11.95
CA THR A 124 -44.71 16.25 -10.71
C THR A 124 -43.80 16.94 -9.69
N GLY A 125 -42.93 17.85 -10.16
CA GLY A 125 -41.85 18.44 -9.35
C GLY A 125 -40.72 17.44 -9.03
N GLY A 126 -40.80 16.21 -9.53
CA GLY A 126 -39.78 15.19 -9.35
C GLY A 126 -38.53 15.47 -10.18
N THR A 127 -37.37 15.09 -9.65
CA THR A 127 -36.10 15.14 -10.37
C THR A 127 -35.93 13.86 -11.19
N VAL A 128 -35.76 13.99 -12.49
CA VAL A 128 -35.45 12.91 -13.42
C VAL A 128 -33.96 12.94 -13.71
N GLY A 129 -33.25 11.86 -13.36
CA GLY A 129 -31.82 11.73 -13.65
C GLY A 129 -31.60 11.31 -15.10
N PHE A 130 -30.53 11.82 -15.70
CA PHE A 130 -30.11 11.46 -17.06
C PHE A 130 -28.61 11.18 -17.06
N GLU A 131 -28.22 10.09 -17.72
CA GLU A 131 -26.86 9.58 -17.71
C GLU A 131 -26.38 9.26 -19.11
N ILE A 132 -25.08 9.40 -19.35
CA ILE A 132 -24.41 8.96 -20.57
C ILE A 132 -23.25 8.01 -20.23
N LYS A 133 -23.00 7.07 -21.14
CA LYS A 133 -22.03 5.98 -20.98
C LYS A 133 -20.85 6.21 -21.92
N ASP A 134 -19.68 6.56 -21.38
CA ASP A 134 -18.47 6.88 -22.18
C ASP A 134 -17.28 5.99 -21.77
N GLY A 135 -16.50 5.58 -22.77
CA GLY A 135 -15.36 4.69 -22.59
C GLY A 135 -15.76 3.22 -22.37
N GLY A 136 -14.77 2.35 -22.29
CA GLY A 136 -14.96 0.96 -21.88
C GLY A 136 -15.30 0.04 -23.03
N ALA A 137 -15.53 -1.23 -22.71
CA ALA A 137 -15.77 -2.25 -23.72
C ALA A 137 -17.21 -2.26 -24.25
N HIS A 138 -18.17 -1.76 -23.46
CA HIS A 138 -19.60 -1.71 -23.76
C HIS A 138 -20.35 -0.88 -22.68
N GLY A 139 -21.65 -0.68 -22.83
CA GLY A 139 -22.48 0.16 -21.93
C GLY A 139 -22.42 -0.25 -20.45
N GLU A 140 -22.44 -1.56 -20.16
CA GLU A 140 -22.33 -2.07 -18.78
C GLU A 140 -20.89 -2.07 -18.20
N ALA A 141 -19.91 -1.57 -18.96
CA ALA A 141 -18.51 -1.43 -18.56
C ALA A 141 -17.97 -0.01 -18.85
N SER A 142 -18.86 0.94 -19.13
CA SER A 142 -18.52 2.34 -19.41
C SER A 142 -18.44 3.17 -18.13
N GLU A 143 -17.71 4.28 -18.18
CA GLU A 143 -17.84 5.30 -17.14
C GLU A 143 -19.20 5.99 -17.24
N LEU A 144 -19.86 6.16 -16.10
CA LEU A 144 -21.15 6.84 -16.00
C LEU A 144 -20.95 8.31 -15.69
N TRP A 145 -21.58 9.15 -16.51
CA TRP A 145 -21.64 10.59 -16.32
C TRP A 145 -23.10 10.99 -16.15
N THR A 146 -23.40 11.76 -15.11
CA THR A 146 -24.77 12.00 -14.66
C THR A 146 -25.12 13.49 -14.59
N THR A 147 -26.40 13.79 -14.80
CA THR A 147 -27.03 15.09 -14.60
C THR A 147 -28.54 14.88 -14.35
N SER A 148 -29.32 15.94 -14.22
CA SER A 148 -30.77 15.81 -14.01
C SER A 148 -31.55 17.03 -14.49
N PHE A 149 -32.85 16.84 -14.68
CA PHE A 149 -33.82 17.93 -14.87
C PHE A 149 -35.05 17.73 -13.98
N THR A 150 -35.80 18.80 -13.77
CA THR A 150 -37.04 18.75 -12.97
C THR A 150 -38.25 18.73 -13.90
N ASP A 151 -39.21 17.84 -13.64
CA ASP A 151 -40.51 17.80 -14.32
C ASP A 151 -41.49 18.79 -13.66
N ASP A 152 -41.30 20.07 -13.92
CA ASP A 152 -42.09 21.20 -13.39
C ASP A 152 -43.08 21.79 -14.41
N PHE A 153 -43.35 21.08 -15.49
CA PHE A 153 -44.15 21.54 -16.63
C PHE A 153 -45.16 20.46 -17.07
N THR A 154 -46.18 20.87 -17.84
CA THR A 154 -47.18 19.95 -18.39
C THR A 154 -47.16 19.94 -19.91
N GLY A 155 -47.22 18.75 -20.51
CA GLY A 155 -47.16 18.57 -21.97
C GLY A 155 -45.74 18.43 -22.51
N TRP A 156 -45.62 18.31 -23.84
CA TRP A 156 -44.32 18.09 -24.49
C TRP A 156 -43.40 19.30 -24.36
N LYS A 157 -42.20 19.05 -23.83
CA LYS A 157 -41.09 20.01 -23.79
C LYS A 157 -39.83 19.33 -24.29
N ARG A 158 -39.06 20.03 -25.10
CA ARG A 158 -37.72 19.58 -25.48
C ARG A 158 -36.76 19.86 -24.34
N ILE A 159 -36.17 18.81 -23.79
CA ILE A 159 -35.09 18.87 -22.83
C ILE A 159 -33.79 18.91 -23.63
N GLU A 160 -32.98 19.94 -23.43
CA GLU A 160 -31.66 20.08 -24.06
C GLU A 160 -30.59 20.04 -22.97
N ILE A 161 -29.71 19.05 -23.03
CA ILE A 161 -28.66 18.83 -22.03
C ILE A 161 -27.30 18.94 -22.73
N PRO A 162 -26.57 20.06 -22.53
CA PRO A 162 -25.18 20.19 -22.95
C PRO A 162 -24.31 19.10 -22.33
N PHE A 163 -23.35 18.55 -23.07
CA PHE A 163 -22.41 17.58 -22.50
C PHE A 163 -21.55 18.17 -21.37
N SER A 164 -21.41 19.51 -21.32
CA SER A 164 -20.72 20.22 -20.23
C SER A 164 -21.44 20.20 -18.89
N ASP A 165 -22.71 19.82 -18.87
CA ASP A 165 -23.51 19.76 -17.64
C ASP A 165 -23.43 18.39 -16.97
N PHE A 166 -22.77 17.42 -17.61
CA PHE A 166 -22.54 16.10 -17.04
C PHE A 166 -21.33 16.10 -16.12
N VAL A 167 -21.47 15.44 -14.97
CA VAL A 167 -20.39 15.23 -14.01
C VAL A 167 -20.12 13.74 -13.84
N TYR A 168 -18.88 13.38 -13.55
CA TYR A 168 -18.50 12.00 -13.26
C TYR A 168 -19.33 11.49 -12.08
N ARG A 169 -20.02 10.36 -12.27
CA ARG A 169 -20.85 9.78 -11.23
C ARG A 169 -19.96 9.19 -10.14
N THR A 170 -20.12 9.63 -8.89
CA THR A 170 -19.20 9.27 -7.78
C THR A 170 -19.79 8.26 -6.80
N ASP A 171 -21.11 8.12 -6.78
CA ASP A 171 -21.84 7.15 -5.94
C ASP A 171 -21.81 5.73 -6.51
N TYR A 172 -21.71 5.59 -7.83
CA TYR A 172 -21.67 4.30 -8.51
C TYR A 172 -20.94 4.39 -9.86
N GLN A 173 -20.07 3.41 -10.12
CA GLN A 173 -19.40 3.17 -11.40
C GLN A 173 -19.31 1.67 -11.66
N PRO A 174 -19.51 1.19 -12.90
CA PRO A 174 -19.16 -0.17 -13.27
C PRO A 174 -17.68 -0.48 -13.02
N VAL A 175 -17.35 -1.74 -12.75
CA VAL A 175 -15.97 -2.16 -12.45
C VAL A 175 -15.05 -1.82 -13.62
N GLY A 176 -14.02 -0.99 -13.39
CA GLY A 176 -13.00 -0.67 -14.39
C GLY A 176 -12.97 0.75 -14.93
N GLY A 177 -13.33 1.77 -14.12
CA GLY A 177 -13.13 3.19 -14.45
C GLY A 177 -11.75 3.42 -15.09
N ILE A 178 -11.74 4.09 -16.24
CA ILE A 178 -10.71 4.00 -17.26
C ILE A 178 -9.75 5.17 -17.11
N ASP A 179 -10.30 6.39 -17.08
CA ASP A 179 -9.51 7.62 -17.02
C ASP A 179 -10.23 8.84 -16.40
N GLN A 180 -11.52 8.76 -16.05
CA GLN A 180 -12.34 9.86 -15.54
C GLN A 180 -12.39 11.07 -16.50
N ILE A 181 -12.32 10.82 -17.80
CA ILE A 181 -12.38 11.83 -18.86
C ILE A 181 -13.64 11.61 -19.69
N LEU A 182 -14.49 12.64 -19.78
CA LEU A 182 -15.62 12.63 -20.72
C LEU A 182 -15.08 12.91 -22.13
N GLY A 183 -14.66 11.85 -22.83
CA GLY A 183 -14.06 11.90 -24.16
C GLY A 183 -15.08 12.07 -25.27
N LEU A 184 -16.30 11.55 -25.09
CA LEU A 184 -17.41 11.55 -26.07
C LEU A 184 -17.11 10.80 -27.38
N THR A 185 -15.97 10.13 -27.48
CA THR A 185 -15.53 9.40 -28.67
C THR A 185 -15.78 7.90 -28.59
N GLN A 186 -16.13 7.40 -27.40
CA GLN A 186 -16.41 5.99 -27.15
C GLN A 186 -17.75 5.85 -26.40
N MET A 187 -18.82 6.34 -27.00
CA MET A 187 -20.14 6.35 -26.40
C MET A 187 -20.87 5.03 -26.60
N TRP A 188 -21.52 4.56 -25.53
CA TRP A 188 -22.21 3.27 -25.48
C TRP A 188 -23.70 3.34 -25.17
N GLY A 189 -24.25 4.55 -24.94
CA GLY A 189 -25.68 4.72 -24.69
C GLY A 189 -26.00 5.82 -23.68
N TYR A 190 -27.25 5.82 -23.22
CA TYR A 190 -27.77 6.72 -22.19
C TYR A 190 -28.72 5.99 -21.23
N ALA A 191 -28.87 6.51 -20.01
CA ALA A 191 -29.84 5.99 -19.05
C ALA A 191 -30.69 7.10 -18.43
N VAL A 192 -31.90 6.76 -18.01
CA VAL A 192 -32.85 7.66 -17.35
C VAL A 192 -33.20 7.06 -15.99
N THR A 193 -32.92 7.81 -14.93
CA THR A 193 -33.29 7.46 -13.55
C THR A 193 -34.61 8.13 -13.19
N LEU A 194 -35.61 7.34 -12.80
CA LEU A 194 -36.95 7.83 -12.50
C LEU A 194 -37.10 8.17 -10.99
N PRO A 195 -37.99 9.12 -10.63
CA PRO A 195 -38.17 9.54 -9.24
C PRO A 195 -38.62 8.40 -8.31
N THR A 196 -38.19 8.48 -7.05
CA THR A 196 -38.52 7.50 -5.99
C THR A 196 -39.64 8.02 -5.07
N GLY A 197 -40.29 7.12 -4.33
CA GLY A 197 -41.25 7.51 -3.28
C GLY A 197 -42.67 7.84 -3.76
N GLY A 198 -43.01 7.55 -5.02
CA GLY A 198 -44.35 7.69 -5.59
C GLY A 198 -44.49 7.01 -6.96
N GLY A 199 -45.71 6.61 -7.33
CA GLY A 199 -46.00 6.02 -8.63
C GLY A 199 -46.34 7.07 -9.70
N GLY A 200 -45.90 6.88 -10.94
CA GLY A 200 -46.11 7.81 -12.04
C GLY A 200 -46.10 7.16 -13.42
N VAL A 201 -46.39 7.96 -14.44
CA VAL A 201 -46.27 7.58 -15.86
C VAL A 201 -45.42 8.61 -16.58
N PHE A 202 -44.70 8.18 -17.62
CA PHE A 202 -43.91 9.07 -18.47
C PHE A 202 -44.10 8.73 -19.95
N ALA A 203 -43.80 9.72 -20.79
CA ALA A 203 -43.58 9.52 -22.22
C ALA A 203 -42.37 10.36 -22.66
N MET A 204 -41.53 9.76 -23.49
CA MET A 204 -40.30 10.35 -24.04
C MET A 204 -40.26 10.08 -25.53
N ASP A 205 -39.75 11.05 -26.29
CA ASP A 205 -39.70 10.99 -27.74
C ASP A 205 -38.41 11.61 -28.32
N GLY A 206 -37.99 11.16 -29.51
CA GLY A 206 -36.92 11.73 -30.33
C GLY A 206 -35.63 12.14 -29.61
N VAL A 207 -34.81 11.16 -29.19
CA VAL A 207 -33.47 11.41 -28.64
C VAL A 207 -32.49 11.69 -29.77
N GLU A 208 -31.82 12.85 -29.71
CA GLU A 208 -30.86 13.26 -30.71
C GLU A 208 -29.70 14.07 -30.14
N LEU A 209 -28.55 13.99 -30.81
CA LEU A 209 -27.40 14.85 -30.57
C LEU A 209 -27.62 16.18 -31.28
N TYR A 210 -27.29 17.29 -30.62
CA TYR A 210 -27.57 18.63 -31.16
C TYR A 210 -26.39 19.60 -31.01
N GLY A 211 -26.39 20.60 -31.90
CA GLY A 211 -25.48 21.74 -31.87
C GLY A 211 -24.02 21.38 -32.10
N ARG A 212 -23.17 22.38 -32.31
CA ARG A 212 -21.72 22.18 -32.39
C ARG A 212 -21.10 21.91 -31.01
N ALA A 213 -20.18 20.94 -30.95
CA ALA A 213 -19.33 20.65 -29.81
C ALA A 213 -18.77 21.90 -29.12
N ASP A 214 -18.85 21.94 -27.80
CA ASP A 214 -18.11 22.94 -27.03
C ASP A 214 -16.62 22.56 -26.99
N GLN A 215 -15.75 23.44 -27.49
CA GLN A 215 -14.30 23.23 -27.41
C GLN A 215 -13.83 23.03 -25.95
N ALA A 216 -14.53 23.61 -24.96
CA ALA A 216 -14.20 23.45 -23.55
C ALA A 216 -14.33 22.02 -23.02
N LEU A 217 -15.05 21.14 -23.73
CA LEU A 217 -15.11 19.70 -23.43
C LEU A 217 -13.87 18.94 -23.91
N ARG A 218 -13.25 19.44 -24.99
CA ARG A 218 -12.13 18.79 -25.67
C ARG A 218 -10.80 19.47 -25.42
N ALA A 219 -10.78 20.62 -24.75
CA ALA A 219 -9.59 21.41 -24.47
C ALA A 219 -9.58 21.85 -23.01
N SER A 220 -8.42 21.73 -22.37
CA SER A 220 -8.16 22.21 -21.02
C SER A 220 -6.85 22.98 -20.96
N VAL A 221 -6.76 23.85 -19.97
CA VAL A 221 -5.53 24.55 -19.61
C VAL A 221 -5.05 23.97 -18.29
N THR A 222 -3.78 23.59 -18.24
CA THR A 222 -3.12 23.05 -17.06
C THR A 222 -1.92 23.91 -16.70
N THR A 223 -1.45 23.76 -15.46
CA THR A 223 -0.16 24.29 -15.02
C THR A 223 0.75 23.16 -14.58
N ASP A 224 2.08 23.38 -14.63
CA ASP A 224 3.05 22.35 -14.25
C ASP A 224 2.90 21.89 -12.78
N ALA A 225 2.48 22.81 -11.91
CA ALA A 225 2.14 22.55 -10.52
C ALA A 225 1.19 23.64 -10.00
N ALA A 226 0.32 23.30 -9.05
CA ALA A 226 -0.53 24.31 -8.39
C ALA A 226 0.23 25.13 -7.33
N VAL A 227 1.40 24.67 -6.88
CA VAL A 227 2.28 25.43 -5.98
C VAL A 227 3.68 25.48 -6.59
N LEU A 228 4.23 26.68 -6.71
CA LEU A 228 5.54 26.95 -7.29
C LEU A 228 6.41 27.71 -6.27
N PRO A 229 7.16 26.99 -5.42
CA PRO A 229 8.13 27.58 -4.51
C PRO A 229 9.26 28.25 -5.28
N VAL A 230 9.63 29.45 -4.85
CA VAL A 230 10.68 30.24 -5.46
C VAL A 230 11.48 30.96 -4.39
N LYS A 231 12.80 30.93 -4.53
CA LYS A 231 13.68 31.71 -3.65
C LYS A 231 13.39 33.18 -3.83
N GLU A 232 13.33 33.87 -2.71
CA GLU A 232 13.24 35.31 -2.66
C GLU A 232 14.27 36.02 -3.59
N GLY A 233 13.77 36.98 -4.38
CA GLY A 233 14.51 37.70 -5.41
C GLY A 233 14.65 37.01 -6.77
N ALA A 234 14.16 35.77 -6.90
CA ALA A 234 14.13 35.05 -8.18
C ALA A 234 12.77 35.19 -8.89
N SER A 235 12.67 34.68 -10.12
CA SER A 235 11.41 34.63 -10.87
C SER A 235 10.85 33.22 -10.88
N ALA A 236 9.54 33.10 -10.61
CA ALA A 236 8.79 31.87 -10.80
C ALA A 236 8.20 31.83 -12.22
N ALA A 237 8.49 30.75 -12.93
CA ALA A 237 7.98 30.49 -14.28
C ALA A 237 6.72 29.63 -14.19
N VAL A 238 5.53 30.26 -14.23
CA VAL A 238 4.26 29.54 -14.29
C VAL A 238 3.97 29.15 -15.73
N ARG A 239 4.24 27.88 -16.06
CA ARG A 239 3.93 27.34 -17.38
C ARG A 239 2.45 26.97 -17.47
N VAL A 240 1.80 27.55 -18.44
CA VAL A 240 0.41 27.29 -18.82
C VAL A 240 0.41 26.45 -20.08
N THR A 241 -0.17 25.25 -20.02
CA THR A 241 -0.14 24.26 -21.10
C THR A 241 -1.54 23.95 -21.57
N LEU A 242 -1.76 24.04 -22.88
CA LEU A 242 -2.98 23.58 -23.54
C LEU A 242 -2.94 22.06 -23.69
N ALA A 243 -3.96 21.38 -23.23
CA ALA A 243 -4.16 19.95 -23.45
C ALA A 243 -5.49 19.72 -24.17
N THR A 244 -5.53 18.81 -25.12
CA THR A 244 -6.75 18.44 -25.84
C THR A 244 -6.98 16.93 -25.86
N THR A 245 -8.25 16.55 -25.87
CA THR A 245 -8.71 15.16 -26.01
C THR A 245 -8.26 14.59 -27.36
N GLY A 246 -7.71 13.37 -27.35
CA GLY A 246 -7.19 12.72 -28.56
C GLY A 246 -6.00 13.45 -29.23
N ALA A 247 -5.39 14.44 -28.54
CA ALA A 247 -4.30 15.28 -29.04
C ALA A 247 -4.60 16.11 -30.31
N ALA A 248 -5.89 16.25 -30.67
CA ALA A 248 -6.30 17.07 -31.81
C ALA A 248 -6.03 18.56 -31.57
N PRO A 249 -5.63 19.36 -32.57
CA PRO A 249 -5.51 20.80 -32.39
C PRO A 249 -6.84 21.46 -32.04
N VAL A 250 -6.79 22.56 -31.29
CA VAL A 250 -7.99 23.38 -31.00
C VAL A 250 -8.56 24.00 -32.28
N ASP A 251 -9.88 24.03 -32.43
CA ASP A 251 -10.57 24.56 -33.62
C ASP A 251 -10.88 26.08 -33.51
N GLN A 252 -10.83 26.61 -32.29
CA GLN A 252 -11.04 28.00 -31.91
C GLN A 252 -9.94 28.47 -30.94
N PRO A 253 -9.63 29.78 -30.89
CA PRO A 253 -8.59 30.28 -29.98
C PRO A 253 -8.94 30.05 -28.50
N VAL A 254 -8.00 29.49 -27.74
CA VAL A 254 -8.07 29.41 -26.27
C VAL A 254 -7.34 30.62 -25.70
N THR A 255 -8.01 31.39 -24.84
CA THR A 255 -7.44 32.58 -24.21
C THR A 255 -7.35 32.40 -22.70
N VAL A 256 -6.18 32.71 -22.14
CA VAL A 256 -5.91 32.67 -20.70
C VAL A 256 -5.52 34.08 -20.26
N ALA A 257 -6.48 34.80 -19.70
CA ALA A 257 -6.20 36.04 -18.99
C ALA A 257 -5.62 35.69 -17.62
N TYR A 258 -4.55 36.37 -17.23
CA TYR A 258 -3.86 36.11 -15.96
C TYR A 258 -3.62 37.42 -15.21
N ARG A 259 -3.67 37.34 -13.89
CA ARG A 259 -3.22 38.41 -12.99
C ARG A 259 -2.75 37.83 -11.66
N THR A 260 -1.71 38.39 -11.10
CA THR A 260 -1.37 38.14 -9.70
C THR A 260 -2.40 38.82 -8.81
N ALA A 261 -3.06 38.05 -7.94
CA ALA A 261 -3.90 38.57 -6.87
C ALA A 261 -3.08 38.73 -5.59
N GLY A 262 -3.52 39.61 -4.68
CA GLY A 262 -2.92 39.70 -3.36
C GLY A 262 -3.13 38.40 -2.60
N GLY A 263 -2.04 37.78 -2.15
CA GLY A 263 -2.05 36.63 -1.24
C GLY A 263 -1.61 37.06 0.15
N THR A 264 -0.72 36.30 0.79
CA THR A 264 -0.06 36.80 2.01
C THR A 264 1.09 37.76 1.68
N ALA A 265 1.64 37.67 0.46
CA ALA A 265 2.67 38.58 -0.04
C ALA A 265 2.09 39.93 -0.46
N SER A 266 2.84 41.01 -0.23
CA SER A 266 2.49 42.39 -0.57
C SER A 266 3.02 42.80 -1.94
N ALA A 267 2.11 43.24 -2.81
CA ALA A 267 2.42 43.77 -4.13
C ALA A 267 3.39 44.97 -4.07
N GLY A 268 4.50 44.89 -4.81
CA GLY A 268 5.53 45.94 -4.89
C GLY A 268 6.56 45.92 -3.76
N ALA A 269 6.33 45.15 -2.70
CA ALA A 269 7.31 44.88 -1.65
C ALA A 269 7.96 43.51 -1.84
N ASP A 270 7.15 42.47 -2.02
CA ASP A 270 7.59 41.06 -2.03
C ASP A 270 7.58 40.47 -3.45
N TYR A 271 6.77 41.04 -4.34
CA TYR A 271 6.73 40.67 -5.76
C TYR A 271 6.32 41.83 -6.67
N THR A 272 6.66 41.73 -7.95
CA THR A 272 6.19 42.66 -8.98
C THR A 272 4.84 42.18 -9.52
N PRO A 273 3.74 42.95 -9.37
CA PRO A 273 2.45 42.56 -9.92
C PRO A 273 2.51 42.37 -11.43
N VAL A 274 1.91 41.29 -11.92
CA VAL A 274 1.86 40.99 -13.36
C VAL A 274 0.43 40.66 -13.76
N SER A 275 0.04 41.15 -14.93
CA SER A 275 -1.25 40.83 -15.55
C SER A 275 -1.10 40.87 -17.07
N GLY A 276 -1.86 40.02 -17.76
CA GLY A 276 -1.86 40.00 -19.21
C GLY A 276 -2.75 38.89 -19.75
N THR A 277 -2.55 38.59 -21.04
CA THR A 277 -3.32 37.56 -21.73
C THR A 277 -2.38 36.69 -22.56
N VAL A 278 -2.55 35.37 -22.45
CA VAL A 278 -1.97 34.38 -23.34
C VAL A 278 -3.06 33.86 -24.28
N THR A 279 -2.77 33.77 -25.57
CA THR A 279 -3.69 33.15 -26.54
C THR A 279 -3.00 31.97 -27.24
N PHE A 280 -3.69 30.83 -27.28
CA PHE A 280 -3.39 29.70 -28.15
C PHE A 280 -4.33 29.80 -29.36
N PRO A 281 -3.84 30.22 -30.55
CA PRO A 281 -4.69 30.37 -31.73
C PRO A 281 -5.36 29.05 -32.16
N ALA A 282 -6.43 29.13 -32.94
CA ALA A 282 -6.97 27.96 -33.64
C ALA A 282 -5.86 27.24 -34.43
N GLY A 283 -5.89 25.91 -34.45
CA GLY A 283 -4.86 25.04 -34.99
C GLY A 283 -3.70 24.75 -34.03
N THR A 284 -3.71 25.25 -32.79
CA THR A 284 -2.67 24.94 -31.80
C THR A 284 -2.78 23.49 -31.33
N ALA A 285 -1.68 22.73 -31.40
CA ALA A 285 -1.62 21.34 -30.97
C ALA A 285 -1.65 21.19 -29.43
N SER A 286 -2.12 20.03 -28.96
CA SER A 286 -1.99 19.60 -27.56
C SER A 286 -0.53 19.65 -27.10
N GLY A 287 -0.32 20.03 -25.84
CA GLY A 287 1.01 20.19 -25.22
C GLY A 287 1.67 21.54 -25.51
N ALA A 288 1.10 22.41 -26.35
CA ALA A 288 1.61 23.75 -26.53
C ALA A 288 1.57 24.54 -25.21
N SER A 289 2.67 25.17 -24.85
CA SER A 289 2.80 25.88 -23.58
C SER A 289 3.29 27.32 -23.74
N ARG A 290 2.99 28.14 -22.73
CA ARG A 290 3.39 29.53 -22.58
C ARG A 290 3.76 29.77 -21.13
N THR A 291 4.73 30.63 -20.90
CA THR A 291 5.24 30.89 -19.54
C THR A 291 4.86 32.28 -19.10
N ILE A 292 4.31 32.37 -17.88
CA ILE A 292 4.04 33.62 -17.18
C ILE A 292 5.12 33.76 -16.10
N GLU A 293 5.89 34.83 -16.16
CA GLU A 293 6.95 35.11 -15.19
C GLU A 293 6.42 35.98 -14.06
N VAL A 294 6.52 35.48 -12.82
CA VAL A 294 6.22 36.25 -11.60
C VAL A 294 7.54 36.51 -10.88
N ARG A 295 7.98 37.78 -10.88
CA ARG A 295 9.24 38.18 -10.25
C ARG A 295 9.02 38.48 -8.77
N THR A 296 9.71 37.74 -7.91
CA THR A 296 9.80 38.06 -6.47
C THR A 296 10.89 39.10 -6.23
N LEU A 297 10.71 39.89 -5.18
CA LEU A 297 11.63 40.92 -4.73
C LEU A 297 12.43 40.37 -3.55
N LYS A 298 13.58 40.99 -3.29
CA LYS A 298 14.47 40.57 -2.21
C LYS A 298 14.66 41.70 -1.22
N ASP A 299 14.56 41.38 0.06
CA ASP A 299 14.85 42.27 1.16
C ASP A 299 15.97 41.69 2.08
N ARG A 300 16.07 42.19 3.32
CA ARG A 300 17.07 41.74 4.31
C ARG A 300 16.44 41.15 5.58
N THR A 301 15.13 41.01 5.60
CA THR A 301 14.34 40.66 6.76
C THR A 301 14.13 39.16 6.79
N ALA A 302 14.44 38.50 7.90
CA ALA A 302 14.12 37.08 8.03
C ALA A 302 12.60 36.91 8.20
N GLU A 303 11.97 36.16 7.30
CA GLU A 303 10.51 36.08 7.20
C GLU A 303 10.01 34.67 6.86
N PRO A 304 8.75 34.36 7.24
CA PRO A 304 8.05 33.16 6.79
C PRO A 304 7.77 33.21 5.27
N ALA A 305 7.36 32.08 4.71
CA ALA A 305 6.97 31.98 3.31
C ALA A 305 5.66 32.72 3.04
N GLU A 306 5.57 33.29 1.85
CA GLU A 306 4.43 34.10 1.43
C GLU A 306 3.87 33.65 0.09
N THR A 307 2.55 33.70 -0.08
CA THR A 307 1.87 33.25 -1.30
C THR A 307 1.47 34.41 -2.20
N VAL A 308 1.60 34.18 -3.50
CA VAL A 308 1.16 35.05 -4.60
C VAL A 308 0.27 34.21 -5.53
N PRO A 309 -1.06 34.21 -5.33
CA PRO A 309 -1.99 33.54 -6.23
C PRO A 309 -1.95 34.16 -7.63
N LEU A 310 -1.88 33.33 -8.66
CA LEU A 310 -1.99 33.74 -10.05
C LEU A 310 -3.37 33.32 -10.57
N GLU A 311 -4.32 34.26 -10.54
CA GLU A 311 -5.67 34.04 -11.04
C GLU A 311 -5.65 33.87 -12.55
N LEU A 312 -6.27 32.79 -13.03
CA LEU A 312 -6.39 32.45 -14.44
C LEU A 312 -7.87 32.44 -14.84
N THR A 313 -8.24 33.25 -15.83
CA THR A 313 -9.55 33.21 -16.47
C THR A 313 -9.37 32.62 -17.86
N VAL A 314 -9.92 31.43 -18.07
CA VAL A 314 -9.77 30.67 -19.31
C VAL A 314 -11.06 30.76 -20.13
N THR A 315 -10.93 31.14 -21.40
CA THR A 315 -12.02 31.16 -22.39
C THR A 315 -11.69 30.19 -23.52
N GLY A 316 -12.66 29.35 -23.89
CA GLY A 316 -12.51 28.35 -24.96
C GLY A 316 -11.87 27.03 -24.53
N ALA A 317 -11.59 26.82 -23.25
CA ALA A 317 -11.07 25.59 -22.67
C ALA A 317 -11.47 25.49 -21.18
N LYS A 318 -11.44 24.29 -20.60
CA LYS A 318 -11.59 24.08 -19.15
C LYS A 318 -10.40 24.73 -18.41
N PRO A 319 -10.62 25.52 -17.34
CA PRO A 319 -9.54 26.09 -16.55
C PRO A 319 -8.81 25.02 -15.71
N PRO A 320 -7.61 25.34 -15.18
CA PRO A 320 -6.96 24.48 -14.19
C PRO A 320 -7.86 24.24 -12.97
N ALA A 321 -7.77 23.05 -12.39
CA ALA A 321 -8.58 22.65 -11.22
C ALA A 321 -8.31 23.49 -9.96
N GLU A 322 -7.09 24.02 -9.83
CA GLU A 322 -6.66 24.88 -8.73
C GLU A 322 -6.03 26.15 -9.28
N THR A 323 -6.21 27.28 -8.58
CA THR A 323 -5.46 28.51 -8.87
C THR A 323 -3.99 28.30 -8.53
N PRO A 324 -3.05 28.42 -9.50
CA PRO A 324 -1.63 28.27 -9.22
C PRO A 324 -1.15 29.34 -8.25
N GLN A 325 -0.31 28.95 -7.30
CA GLN A 325 0.28 29.84 -6.30
C GLN A 325 1.79 29.85 -6.43
N VAL A 326 2.36 31.04 -6.65
CA VAL A 326 3.80 31.27 -6.47
C VAL A 326 4.06 31.45 -4.97
N VAL A 327 5.06 30.79 -4.43
CA VAL A 327 5.40 30.89 -3.00
C VAL A 327 6.80 31.45 -2.86
N VAL A 328 6.92 32.64 -2.27
CA VAL A 328 8.20 33.20 -1.85
C VAL A 328 8.67 32.38 -0.65
N ASP A 329 9.79 31.66 -0.80
CA ASP A 329 10.27 30.74 0.23
C ASP A 329 10.64 31.47 1.54
N ALA A 330 10.35 30.83 2.67
CA ALA A 330 10.78 31.29 3.98
C ALA A 330 12.31 31.35 4.02
N HIS A 331 12.88 32.37 4.68
CA HIS A 331 14.32 32.54 4.70
C HIS A 331 14.84 33.26 5.94
N GLY A 332 16.13 33.09 6.23
CA GLY A 332 16.81 33.77 7.34
C GLY A 332 16.42 33.32 8.77
N LEU A 333 15.39 32.47 8.92
CA LEU A 333 14.91 31.98 10.21
C LEU A 333 15.83 30.89 10.80
N PRO A 334 16.07 30.84 12.13
CA PRO A 334 16.98 29.86 12.73
C PRO A 334 16.63 28.40 12.43
N TYR A 335 15.35 28.03 12.40
CA TYR A 335 14.97 26.64 12.07
C TYR A 335 15.34 26.21 10.64
N LEU A 336 15.60 27.14 9.72
CA LEU A 336 16.07 26.85 8.36
C LEU A 336 17.60 26.70 8.28
N ASN A 337 18.33 27.08 9.33
CA ASN A 337 19.79 26.98 9.36
C ASN A 337 20.22 25.54 9.70
N ALA A 338 20.55 24.77 8.67
CA ALA A 338 21.02 23.38 8.77
C ALA A 338 22.32 23.20 9.61
N ARG A 339 23.05 24.29 9.94
CA ARG A 339 24.23 24.24 10.81
C ARG A 339 23.89 24.25 12.30
N LEU A 340 22.67 24.63 12.67
CA LEU A 340 22.24 24.62 14.07
C LEU A 340 21.86 23.20 14.52
N PRO A 341 22.11 22.83 15.79
CA PRO A 341 21.64 21.57 16.34
C PRO A 341 20.12 21.41 16.18
N VAL A 342 19.67 20.19 15.89
CA VAL A 342 18.23 19.86 15.72
C VAL A 342 17.38 20.41 16.87
N LYS A 343 17.82 20.25 18.12
CA LYS A 343 17.09 20.76 19.29
C LYS A 343 16.86 22.28 19.26
N GLN A 344 17.81 23.06 18.72
CA GLN A 344 17.66 24.51 18.58
C GLN A 344 16.66 24.86 17.47
N ARG A 345 16.73 24.14 16.34
CA ARG A 345 15.79 24.30 15.21
C ARG A 345 14.36 23.97 15.61
N VAL A 346 14.16 22.86 16.34
CA VAL A 346 12.85 22.48 16.90
C VAL A 346 12.32 23.56 17.84
N LYS A 347 13.15 24.04 18.79
CA LYS A 347 12.72 25.07 19.74
C LYS A 347 12.29 26.36 19.04
N ASP A 348 13.07 26.80 18.04
CA ASP A 348 12.75 28.00 17.27
C ASP A 348 11.43 27.83 16.51
N LEU A 349 11.28 26.76 15.72
CA LEU A 349 10.07 26.52 14.94
C LEU A 349 8.83 26.37 15.83
N LEU A 350 8.90 25.54 16.86
CA LEU A 350 7.78 25.29 17.77
C LEU A 350 7.27 26.58 18.43
N SER A 351 8.17 27.51 18.77
CA SER A 351 7.80 28.79 19.39
C SER A 351 7.05 29.75 18.46
N ARG A 352 7.05 29.48 17.14
CA ARG A 352 6.41 30.30 16.11
C ARG A 352 5.06 29.74 15.66
N MET A 353 4.83 28.46 15.91
CA MET A 353 3.66 27.73 15.43
C MET A 353 2.38 28.12 16.19
N SER A 354 1.28 28.27 15.45
CA SER A 354 -0.06 28.39 16.03
C SER A 354 -0.54 27.04 16.56
N LEU A 355 -1.65 27.06 17.30
CA LEU A 355 -2.31 25.83 17.75
C LEU A 355 -2.77 24.96 16.58
N GLU A 356 -3.30 25.58 15.53
CA GLU A 356 -3.76 24.92 14.31
C GLU A 356 -2.61 24.21 13.58
N GLU A 357 -1.44 24.85 13.45
CA GLU A 357 -0.25 24.24 12.84
C GLU A 357 0.31 23.10 13.70
N LYS A 358 0.28 23.25 15.03
CA LYS A 358 0.67 22.18 15.97
C LYS A 358 -0.26 20.98 15.84
N ALA A 359 -1.57 21.21 15.78
CA ALA A 359 -2.56 20.15 15.57
C ALA A 359 -2.33 19.43 14.24
N GLY A 360 -2.13 20.19 13.15
CA GLY A 360 -1.81 19.65 11.83
C GLY A 360 -0.58 18.74 11.85
N GLN A 361 0.49 19.12 12.55
CA GLN A 361 1.68 18.29 12.68
C GLN A 361 1.42 16.94 13.38
N THR A 362 0.40 16.83 14.22
CA THR A 362 -0.01 15.58 14.89
C THR A 362 -1.03 14.77 14.09
N THR A 363 -1.35 15.18 12.87
CA THR A 363 -2.36 14.54 12.02
C THR A 363 -1.68 13.84 10.84
N GLN A 364 -1.97 12.56 10.67
CA GLN A 364 -1.61 11.78 9.49
C GLN A 364 -2.88 11.35 8.75
N ALA A 365 -2.95 11.64 7.45
CA ALA A 365 -4.04 11.24 6.56
C ALA A 365 -3.56 10.24 5.50
N GLU A 366 -4.48 9.51 4.90
CA GLU A 366 -4.18 8.56 3.83
C GLU A 366 -4.18 9.26 2.47
N ARG A 367 -3.34 8.83 1.51
CA ARG A 367 -3.23 9.49 0.20
C ARG A 367 -4.54 9.54 -0.59
N GLY A 368 -5.37 8.50 -0.51
CA GLY A 368 -6.69 8.42 -1.14
C GLY A 368 -7.72 9.32 -0.48
N ALA A 369 -7.49 9.82 0.73
CA ALA A 369 -8.32 10.84 1.36
C ALA A 369 -8.06 12.27 0.80
N MET A 370 -6.98 12.46 0.03
CA MET A 370 -6.60 13.76 -0.55
C MET A 370 -7.37 14.05 -1.85
N THR A 371 -8.71 13.99 -1.80
CA THR A 371 -9.59 14.38 -2.92
C THR A 371 -9.53 15.88 -3.21
N ALA A 372 -9.18 16.69 -2.21
CA ALA A 372 -8.81 18.09 -2.34
C ALA A 372 -7.36 18.29 -1.83
N PRO A 373 -6.33 18.20 -2.70
CA PRO A 373 -4.93 18.29 -2.29
C PRO A 373 -4.54 19.58 -1.56
N ALA A 374 -5.32 20.66 -1.75
CA ALA A 374 -5.17 21.91 -1.00
C ALA A 374 -5.38 21.75 0.52
N ASP A 375 -6.08 20.69 0.98
CA ASP A 375 -6.26 20.39 2.39
C ASP A 375 -4.93 20.13 3.12
N ILE A 376 -3.88 19.68 2.42
CA ILE A 376 -2.54 19.52 2.98
C ILE A 376 -2.05 20.84 3.58
N ALA A 377 -2.15 21.93 2.82
CA ALA A 377 -1.76 23.26 3.27
C ALA A 377 -2.80 23.83 4.25
N GLY A 378 -4.10 23.68 3.94
CA GLY A 378 -5.20 24.23 4.73
C GLY A 378 -5.27 23.73 6.17
N TYR A 379 -4.90 22.46 6.40
CA TYR A 379 -4.83 21.85 7.73
C TYR A 379 -3.41 21.73 8.28
N GLY A 380 -2.39 22.18 7.53
CA GLY A 380 -0.98 22.08 7.91
C GLY A 380 -0.55 20.65 8.24
N LEU A 381 -1.01 19.68 7.46
CA LEU A 381 -0.87 18.26 7.75
C LEU A 381 0.61 17.89 7.99
N GLY A 382 0.83 17.10 9.04
CA GLY A 382 2.17 16.66 9.42
C GLY A 382 2.65 15.48 8.60
N SER A 383 1.73 14.63 8.16
CA SER A 383 2.08 13.39 7.49
C SER A 383 0.98 12.91 6.55
N LEU A 384 1.39 12.16 5.54
CA LEU A 384 0.51 11.29 4.77
C LEU A 384 1.02 9.85 4.84
N LEU A 385 0.18 8.89 4.49
CA LEU A 385 0.59 7.50 4.30
C LEU A 385 -0.03 6.83 3.06
N SER A 386 0.53 5.70 2.70
CA SER A 386 -0.12 4.64 1.92
C SER A 386 -0.39 3.43 2.81
N GLY A 387 -1.65 3.04 2.96
CA GLY A 387 -2.01 1.73 3.52
C GLY A 387 -1.73 0.58 2.54
N GLY A 388 -1.95 -0.67 2.98
CA GLY A 388 -1.75 -1.86 2.14
C GLY A 388 -2.56 -1.81 0.84
N GLY A 389 -1.89 -1.86 -0.30
CA GLY A 389 -2.51 -1.73 -1.63
C GLY A 389 -2.86 -0.30 -2.07
N SER A 390 -2.67 0.72 -1.22
CA SER A 390 -2.86 2.11 -1.64
C SER A 390 -1.65 2.61 -2.41
N THR A 391 -1.69 2.44 -3.73
CA THR A 391 -0.59 2.78 -4.64
C THR A 391 -1.03 3.85 -5.64
N PRO A 392 -0.09 4.63 -6.22
CA PRO A 392 -0.39 5.45 -7.38
C PRO A 392 -0.67 4.56 -8.61
N THR A 393 -1.48 5.06 -9.54
CA THR A 393 -1.72 4.41 -10.84
C THR A 393 -1.01 5.21 -11.94
N PRO A 394 -0.10 4.60 -12.73
CA PRO A 394 0.40 3.22 -12.62
C PRO A 394 1.35 3.03 -11.41
N ASN A 395 1.38 1.82 -10.84
CA ASN A 395 2.23 1.48 -9.68
C ASN A 395 3.71 1.34 -10.09
N THR A 396 4.41 2.47 -10.21
CA THR A 396 5.82 2.56 -10.61
C THR A 396 6.61 3.47 -9.68
N ALA A 397 7.91 3.23 -9.52
CA ALA A 397 8.76 4.06 -8.67
C ALA A 397 8.69 5.57 -9.01
N GLN A 398 8.60 5.89 -10.31
CA GLN A 398 8.46 7.26 -10.80
C GLN A 398 7.10 7.86 -10.43
N ALA A 399 6.01 7.10 -10.53
CA ALA A 399 4.68 7.56 -10.14
C ALA A 399 4.59 7.81 -8.63
N TRP A 400 5.20 6.95 -7.82
CA TRP A 400 5.34 7.16 -6.37
C TRP A 400 6.08 8.46 -6.04
N ALA A 401 7.27 8.65 -6.63
CA ALA A 401 8.06 9.85 -6.41
C ALA A 401 7.30 11.12 -6.83
N LYS A 402 6.68 11.10 -8.01
CA LYS A 402 5.86 12.21 -8.53
C LYS A 402 4.67 12.53 -7.63
N MET A 403 3.96 11.51 -7.14
CA MET A 403 2.84 11.68 -6.21
C MET A 403 3.29 12.34 -4.91
N ILE A 404 4.38 11.86 -4.30
CA ILE A 404 4.90 12.39 -3.05
C ILE A 404 5.40 13.83 -3.24
N ASP A 405 6.12 14.12 -4.32
CA ASP A 405 6.57 15.48 -4.64
C ASP A 405 5.39 16.44 -4.81
N ALA A 406 4.31 16.00 -5.46
CA ALA A 406 3.09 16.79 -5.61
C ALA A 406 2.46 17.13 -4.24
N PHE A 407 2.45 16.19 -3.29
CA PHE A 407 2.01 16.46 -1.91
C PHE A 407 2.96 17.38 -1.16
N GLN A 408 4.28 17.21 -1.32
CA GLN A 408 5.27 18.08 -0.69
C GLN A 408 5.15 19.52 -1.17
N LEU A 409 4.90 19.73 -2.47
CA LEU A 409 4.64 21.06 -3.02
C LEU A 409 3.44 21.74 -2.33
N ARG A 410 2.39 21.00 -1.98
CA ARG A 410 1.27 21.56 -1.21
C ARG A 410 1.70 21.99 0.19
N ALA A 411 2.54 21.21 0.87
CA ALA A 411 3.11 21.60 2.17
C ALA A 411 4.01 22.84 2.09
N GLN A 412 4.68 23.07 0.96
CA GLN A 412 5.50 24.27 0.72
C GLN A 412 4.69 25.56 0.60
N ALA A 413 3.35 25.51 0.44
CA ALA A 413 2.50 26.70 0.48
C ALA A 413 2.21 27.21 1.91
N THR A 414 2.63 26.47 2.94
CA THR A 414 2.45 26.89 4.33
C THR A 414 3.54 27.89 4.75
N ARG A 415 3.19 28.84 5.65
CA ARG A 415 4.09 29.93 6.05
C ARG A 415 5.44 29.49 6.63
N PHE A 416 5.53 28.29 7.22
CA PHE A 416 6.80 27.75 7.73
C PHE A 416 7.39 26.63 6.88
N GLN A 417 6.73 26.27 5.78
CA GLN A 417 7.15 25.24 4.84
C GLN A 417 7.58 23.94 5.53
N ILE A 418 6.82 23.53 6.55
CA ILE A 418 7.13 22.31 7.30
C ILE A 418 6.84 21.11 6.39
N PRO A 419 7.85 20.30 6.01
CA PRO A 419 7.65 19.22 5.06
C PRO A 419 6.77 18.12 5.65
N LEU A 420 6.02 17.43 4.80
CA LEU A 420 5.35 16.19 5.18
C LEU A 420 6.40 15.11 5.49
N ILE A 421 6.09 14.21 6.42
CA ILE A 421 6.73 12.90 6.47
C ILE A 421 5.75 11.89 5.87
N TYR A 422 6.18 11.11 4.88
CA TYR A 422 5.31 10.13 4.20
C TYR A 422 5.62 8.71 4.70
N GLY A 423 4.60 7.98 5.17
CA GLY A 423 4.74 6.63 5.72
C GLY A 423 4.21 5.53 4.80
N VAL A 424 4.78 4.33 4.91
CA VAL A 424 4.28 3.11 4.23
C VAL A 424 4.59 1.87 5.07
N ASP A 425 3.80 0.81 4.92
CA ASP A 425 4.17 -0.54 5.34
C ASP A 425 5.11 -1.20 4.32
N ALA A 426 6.43 -1.17 4.59
CA ALA A 426 7.45 -1.90 3.84
C ALA A 426 8.02 -3.07 4.67
N VAL A 427 7.12 -3.92 5.18
CA VAL A 427 7.36 -4.89 6.26
C VAL A 427 8.20 -6.11 5.85
N HIS A 428 8.34 -6.38 4.55
CA HIS A 428 9.19 -7.45 4.03
C HIS A 428 9.80 -7.08 2.66
N GLY A 429 10.27 -5.84 2.52
CA GLY A 429 10.67 -5.24 1.25
C GLY A 429 9.76 -4.05 0.93
N HIS A 430 9.93 -3.38 -0.21
CA HIS A 430 8.97 -2.34 -0.63
C HIS A 430 7.72 -3.00 -1.20
N ASN A 431 7.00 -3.76 -0.37
CA ASN A 431 6.05 -4.79 -0.75
C ASN A 431 4.77 -4.26 -1.43
N ASN A 432 4.46 -2.96 -1.33
CA ASN A 432 3.38 -2.33 -2.10
C ASN A 432 3.79 -1.97 -3.55
N LEU A 433 5.09 -1.90 -3.86
CA LEU A 433 5.60 -1.50 -5.18
C LEU A 433 5.74 -2.72 -6.11
N ALA A 434 5.09 -2.66 -7.27
CA ALA A 434 5.26 -3.68 -8.31
C ALA A 434 6.74 -3.78 -8.76
N GLY A 435 7.28 -4.99 -8.80
CA GLY A 435 8.65 -5.27 -9.23
C GLY A 435 9.75 -5.05 -8.17
N ALA A 436 9.39 -4.60 -6.96
CA ALA A 436 10.31 -4.52 -5.83
C ALA A 436 10.80 -5.90 -5.37
N THR A 437 11.91 -5.92 -4.63
CA THR A 437 12.40 -7.16 -4.00
C THR A 437 11.54 -7.47 -2.77
N VAL A 438 10.94 -8.67 -2.72
CA VAL A 438 10.17 -9.15 -1.55
C VAL A 438 10.98 -10.19 -0.78
N MET A 439 11.27 -9.86 0.46
CA MET A 439 12.00 -10.69 1.42
C MET A 439 11.09 -11.78 2.01
N PRO A 440 11.66 -12.84 2.61
CA PRO A 440 10.89 -13.68 3.51
C PRO A 440 10.23 -12.85 4.61
N HIS A 441 9.00 -13.20 4.98
CA HIS A 441 8.34 -12.61 6.15
C HIS A 441 9.15 -12.88 7.44
N ASN A 442 8.89 -12.09 8.49
CA ASN A 442 9.71 -12.06 9.70
C ASN A 442 9.87 -13.43 10.38
N ILE A 443 8.84 -14.29 10.36
CA ILE A 443 8.97 -15.67 10.89
C ILE A 443 10.10 -16.44 10.17
N GLY A 444 10.21 -16.29 8.85
CA GLY A 444 11.30 -16.85 8.06
C GLY A 444 12.66 -16.21 8.39
N ILE A 445 12.70 -14.89 8.58
CA ILE A 445 13.93 -14.19 9.00
C ILE A 445 14.38 -14.66 10.39
N GLY A 446 13.46 -14.83 11.34
CA GLY A 446 13.75 -15.37 12.66
C GLY A 446 14.22 -16.82 12.62
N ALA A 447 13.73 -17.62 11.68
CA ALA A 447 14.20 -18.98 11.46
C ALA A 447 15.69 -19.06 11.10
N THR A 448 16.26 -18.00 10.51
CA THR A 448 17.69 -17.95 10.17
C THR A 448 18.61 -17.88 11.38
N ARG A 449 18.13 -17.36 12.53
CA ARG A 449 18.94 -17.01 13.72
C ARG A 449 20.14 -16.10 13.40
N ASP A 450 20.12 -15.37 12.29
CA ASP A 450 21.23 -14.51 11.85
C ASP A 450 20.82 -13.02 11.83
N PRO A 451 21.20 -12.24 12.86
CA PRO A 451 21.01 -10.79 12.89
C PRO A 451 21.63 -10.07 11.68
N ARG A 452 22.63 -10.64 11.02
CA ARG A 452 23.24 -10.03 9.83
C ARG A 452 22.31 -10.15 8.62
N ILE A 453 21.49 -11.19 8.54
CA ILE A 453 20.44 -11.30 7.50
C ILE A 453 19.40 -10.21 7.75
N ALA A 454 18.85 -10.10 8.96
CA ALA A 454 17.87 -9.07 9.32
C ALA A 454 18.37 -7.64 9.04
N GLN A 455 19.66 -7.36 9.31
CA GLN A 455 20.25 -6.06 8.97
C GLN A 455 20.32 -5.82 7.46
N ARG A 456 20.73 -6.83 6.68
CA ARG A 456 20.85 -6.70 5.21
C ARG A 456 19.49 -6.58 4.53
N THR A 457 18.49 -7.32 5.00
CA THR A 457 17.12 -7.19 4.48
C THR A 457 16.59 -5.78 4.72
N GLY A 458 16.72 -5.25 5.95
CA GLY A 458 16.36 -3.86 6.25
C GLY A 458 17.11 -2.82 5.40
N ALA A 459 18.40 -3.04 5.11
CA ALA A 459 19.17 -2.13 4.27
C ALA A 459 18.70 -2.12 2.80
N VAL A 460 18.31 -3.27 2.26
CA VAL A 460 17.70 -3.36 0.92
C VAL A 460 16.34 -2.69 0.91
N THR A 461 15.47 -3.00 1.89
CA THR A 461 14.16 -2.37 2.04
C THR A 461 14.28 -0.85 2.05
N ALA A 462 15.12 -0.29 2.92
CA ALA A 462 15.30 1.17 2.99
C ALA A 462 15.82 1.78 1.69
N ALA A 463 16.73 1.11 0.98
CA ALA A 463 17.24 1.58 -0.28
C ALA A 463 16.16 1.64 -1.38
N GLU A 464 15.27 0.64 -1.44
CA GLU A 464 14.18 0.61 -2.42
C GLU A 464 13.05 1.59 -2.06
N VAL A 465 12.64 1.63 -0.78
CA VAL A 465 11.60 2.54 -0.28
C VAL A 465 12.01 4.00 -0.45
N ARG A 466 13.25 4.35 -0.08
CA ARG A 466 13.73 5.73 -0.18
C ARG A 466 13.81 6.20 -1.63
N ALA A 467 14.13 5.30 -2.57
CA ALA A 467 14.21 5.58 -4.00
C ALA A 467 12.86 5.90 -4.65
N THR A 468 11.73 5.61 -4.00
CA THR A 468 10.40 6.05 -4.44
C THR A 468 9.94 7.35 -3.76
N GLY A 469 10.81 8.00 -2.97
CA GLY A 469 10.51 9.22 -2.25
C GLY A 469 9.92 9.03 -0.84
N VAL A 470 9.76 7.80 -0.36
CA VAL A 470 9.18 7.52 0.95
C VAL A 470 10.27 7.58 2.04
N PRO A 471 10.17 8.46 3.05
CA PRO A 471 11.19 8.61 4.09
C PRO A 471 10.97 7.76 5.35
N TRP A 472 9.81 7.13 5.52
CA TRP A 472 9.38 6.51 6.77
C TRP A 472 8.70 5.17 6.53
N ASP A 473 9.19 4.14 7.22
CA ASP A 473 8.70 2.76 7.14
C ASP A 473 8.06 2.33 8.48
N PHE A 474 6.91 1.69 8.40
CA PHE A 474 6.19 1.09 9.52
C PHE A 474 6.73 -0.32 9.83
N ALA A 475 8.05 -0.45 9.99
CA ALA A 475 8.73 -1.69 10.35
C ALA A 475 9.89 -1.43 11.32
N PRO A 476 10.28 -2.39 12.17
CA PRO A 476 9.79 -3.78 12.23
C PRO A 476 8.60 -4.03 13.20
N CYS A 477 7.85 -5.12 12.96
CA CYS A 477 7.01 -5.76 13.99
C CYS A 477 7.95 -6.42 15.02
N LEU A 478 7.96 -5.94 16.27
CA LEU A 478 8.69 -6.54 17.40
C LEU A 478 7.78 -7.44 18.24
N CYS A 479 6.86 -8.06 17.52
CA CYS A 479 5.81 -8.91 17.98
C CYS A 479 6.43 -10.21 18.51
N VAL A 480 6.04 -10.63 19.71
CA VAL A 480 6.39 -11.93 20.28
C VAL A 480 5.13 -12.77 20.22
N THR A 481 4.99 -13.58 19.18
CA THR A 481 3.79 -14.43 18.99
C THR A 481 3.74 -15.50 20.08
N ARG A 482 2.57 -15.72 20.67
CA ARG A 482 2.34 -16.70 21.75
C ARG A 482 1.25 -17.71 21.42
N ASP A 483 0.52 -17.50 20.33
CA ASP A 483 -0.56 -18.36 19.88
C ASP A 483 -0.70 -18.26 18.35
N GLU A 484 -0.35 -19.33 17.65
CA GLU A 484 -0.25 -19.29 16.19
C GLU A 484 -1.61 -19.29 15.48
N ARG A 485 -2.72 -19.32 16.23
CA ARG A 485 -4.04 -19.00 15.68
C ARG A 485 -4.15 -17.55 15.23
N TRP A 486 -3.24 -16.67 15.66
CA TRP A 486 -3.21 -15.27 15.27
C TRP A 486 -2.81 -15.08 13.80
N GLY A 487 -3.62 -14.32 13.06
CA GLY A 487 -3.42 -14.04 11.63
C GLY A 487 -2.22 -13.16 11.30
N ARG A 488 -1.46 -12.69 12.29
CA ARG A 488 -0.21 -11.93 12.09
C ARG A 488 1.04 -12.64 12.61
N SER A 489 0.94 -13.93 12.95
CA SER A 489 2.07 -14.71 13.48
C SER A 489 3.29 -14.66 12.57
N TYR A 490 3.10 -14.57 11.24
CA TYR A 490 4.19 -14.44 10.27
C TYR A 490 4.97 -13.13 10.35
N GLU A 491 4.35 -12.08 10.90
CA GLU A 491 4.99 -10.78 11.12
C GLU A 491 5.91 -10.80 12.36
N ALA A 492 5.79 -11.81 13.24
CA ALA A 492 6.70 -11.99 14.36
C ALA A 492 7.98 -12.72 13.94
N PHE A 493 9.13 -12.33 14.48
CA PHE A 493 10.38 -13.10 14.30
C PHE A 493 10.36 -14.43 15.06
N GLY A 494 9.44 -14.63 16.00
CA GLY A 494 9.27 -15.89 16.73
C GLY A 494 8.63 -15.69 18.11
N GLU A 495 8.54 -16.79 18.85
CA GLU A 495 7.86 -16.83 20.16
C GLU A 495 8.75 -16.47 21.36
N ASP A 496 10.07 -16.46 21.18
CA ASP A 496 11.04 -16.13 22.24
C ASP A 496 11.47 -14.65 22.14
N PRO A 497 11.28 -13.82 23.19
CA PRO A 497 11.72 -12.43 23.18
C PRO A 497 13.24 -12.28 22.95
N ALA A 498 14.07 -13.26 23.32
CA ALA A 498 15.50 -13.22 23.05
C ALA A 498 15.82 -13.34 21.55
N LEU A 499 14.99 -14.07 20.79
CA LEU A 499 15.11 -14.15 19.34
C LEU A 499 14.71 -12.83 18.68
N VAL A 500 13.55 -12.29 19.05
CA VAL A 500 13.05 -11.00 18.53
C VAL A 500 14.10 -9.91 18.73
N LYS A 501 14.63 -9.77 19.95
CA LYS A 501 15.72 -8.82 20.27
C LYS A 501 16.96 -8.97 19.39
N SER A 502 17.33 -10.21 19.05
CA SER A 502 18.49 -10.45 18.21
C SER A 502 18.27 -10.01 16.76
N MET A 503 17.02 -10.01 16.27
CA MET A 503 16.67 -9.60 14.90
C MET A 503 16.49 -8.08 14.74
N GLU A 504 16.46 -7.32 15.84
CA GLU A 504 16.31 -5.85 15.83
C GLU A 504 17.45 -5.09 15.12
N THR A 505 18.52 -5.78 14.71
CA THR A 505 19.51 -5.24 13.77
C THR A 505 18.89 -4.78 12.45
N VAL A 506 17.67 -5.21 12.10
CA VAL A 506 16.86 -4.64 11.01
C VAL A 506 16.68 -3.13 11.16
N ILE A 507 16.58 -2.59 12.38
CA ILE A 507 16.48 -1.14 12.65
C ILE A 507 17.74 -0.41 12.14
N GLN A 508 18.93 -0.98 12.32
CA GLN A 508 20.16 -0.41 11.76
C GLN A 508 20.24 -0.57 10.24
N GLY A 509 19.64 -1.62 9.67
CA GLY A 509 19.45 -1.74 8.23
C GLY A 509 18.64 -0.58 7.68
N LEU A 510 17.51 -0.30 8.33
CA LEU A 510 16.56 0.74 7.91
C LEU A 510 17.10 2.17 8.12
N GLN A 511 17.58 2.47 9.33
CA GLN A 511 17.91 3.85 9.76
C GLN A 511 19.41 4.20 9.69
N GLY A 512 20.28 3.19 9.73
CA GLY A 512 21.72 3.38 9.91
C GLY A 512 22.10 3.52 11.38
N ALA A 513 23.03 4.42 11.70
CA ALA A 513 23.53 4.59 13.06
C ALA A 513 22.44 5.00 14.07
N ARG A 514 22.59 4.51 15.32
CA ARG A 514 21.69 4.78 16.46
C ARG A 514 21.39 6.27 16.69
N ASP A 515 22.36 7.14 16.46
CA ASP A 515 22.21 8.59 16.68
C ASP A 515 21.44 9.32 15.57
N GLY A 516 21.00 8.59 14.53
CA GLY A 516 20.24 9.11 13.41
C GLY A 516 21.06 9.92 12.40
N ARG A 517 22.41 9.95 12.51
CA ARG A 517 23.25 10.77 11.60
C ARG A 517 23.16 10.34 10.12
N ASP A 518 22.76 9.09 9.88
CA ASP A 518 22.64 8.49 8.56
C ASP A 518 21.23 8.61 7.97
N LEU A 519 20.22 9.04 8.74
CA LEU A 519 18.80 9.12 8.30
C LEU A 519 18.57 10.06 7.11
N LYS A 520 19.46 11.02 6.90
CA LYS A 520 19.44 11.95 5.75
C LYS A 520 19.97 11.33 4.44
N ASN A 521 20.53 10.12 4.49
CA ASN A 521 21.10 9.47 3.31
C ASN A 521 19.99 8.96 2.40
N ALA A 522 20.27 8.89 1.10
CA ALA A 522 19.32 8.50 0.06
C ALA A 522 18.95 6.99 0.06
N ASP A 523 19.43 6.24 1.04
CA ASP A 523 19.23 4.80 1.19
C ASP A 523 18.85 4.40 2.63
N LYS A 524 18.29 5.36 3.39
CA LYS A 524 17.80 5.17 4.76
C LYS A 524 16.39 5.71 4.90
N VAL A 525 15.63 5.10 5.81
CA VAL A 525 14.28 5.47 6.19
C VAL A 525 14.16 5.49 7.70
N LEU A 526 13.24 6.29 8.24
CA LEU A 526 12.86 6.23 9.65
C LEU A 526 12.15 4.89 9.90
N ALA A 527 12.48 4.19 10.99
CA ALA A 527 11.87 2.90 11.35
C ALA A 527 10.85 3.06 12.48
N THR A 528 9.86 2.17 12.50
CA THR A 528 8.78 2.10 13.49
C THR A 528 8.78 0.75 14.19
N ALA A 529 9.09 0.71 15.49
CA ALA A 529 8.87 -0.50 16.28
C ALA A 529 7.37 -0.66 16.59
N LYS A 530 6.77 -1.80 16.19
CA LYS A 530 5.32 -2.04 16.34
C LYS A 530 4.96 -3.48 16.77
N HIS A 531 3.81 -3.75 17.40
CA HIS A 531 2.88 -2.78 17.98
C HIS A 531 2.96 -2.79 19.52
N PHE A 532 3.23 -1.63 20.11
CA PHE A 532 3.48 -1.46 21.54
C PHE A 532 2.15 -1.50 22.33
N VAL A 533 1.88 -2.46 23.21
CA VAL A 533 2.67 -3.66 23.47
C VAL A 533 1.73 -4.82 23.80
N GLY A 534 2.13 -6.03 23.42
CA GLY A 534 1.41 -7.26 23.75
C GLY A 534 0.54 -7.79 22.62
N ASP A 535 0.60 -7.21 21.43
CA ASP A 535 -0.11 -7.65 20.22
C ASP A 535 -0.02 -9.16 19.98
N GLY A 536 1.18 -9.75 20.02
CA GLY A 536 1.36 -11.19 19.81
C GLY A 536 0.93 -12.10 20.97
N GLY A 537 0.36 -11.54 22.05
CA GLY A 537 -0.07 -12.29 23.24
C GLY A 537 -1.56 -12.22 23.52
N THR A 538 -2.39 -11.85 22.55
CA THR A 538 -3.84 -11.80 22.75
C THR A 538 -4.42 -13.20 22.96
N THR A 539 -5.44 -13.28 23.82
CA THR A 539 -6.13 -14.53 24.14
C THR A 539 -7.08 -14.92 23.01
N TYR A 540 -7.03 -16.18 22.55
CA TYR A 540 -7.98 -16.69 21.55
C TYR A 540 -9.43 -16.57 22.03
N GLY A 541 -10.31 -16.06 21.17
CA GLY A 541 -11.73 -15.77 21.47
C GLY A 541 -11.98 -14.45 22.19
N SER A 542 -10.95 -13.65 22.49
CA SER A 542 -11.10 -12.38 23.24
C SER A 542 -11.36 -11.16 22.37
N SER A 543 -11.23 -11.28 21.04
CA SER A 543 -11.45 -10.13 20.15
C SER A 543 -12.91 -9.73 20.09
N THR A 544 -13.14 -8.42 20.04
CA THR A 544 -14.47 -7.82 19.84
C THR A 544 -14.54 -7.04 18.53
N THR A 545 -13.53 -7.18 17.66
CA THR A 545 -13.42 -6.46 16.38
C THR A 545 -13.94 -7.35 15.25
N GLY A 546 -15.06 -6.95 14.64
CA GLY A 546 -15.58 -7.64 13.46
C GLY A 546 -15.77 -9.14 13.69
N THR A 547 -15.20 -9.94 12.80
CA THR A 547 -15.22 -11.42 12.86
C THR A 547 -13.94 -12.03 13.42
N TYR A 548 -13.02 -11.21 13.92
CA TYR A 548 -11.71 -11.66 14.39
C TYR A 548 -11.87 -12.50 15.65
N THR A 549 -11.04 -13.53 15.80
CA THR A 549 -11.10 -14.41 16.95
C THR A 549 -10.03 -14.07 17.98
N ILE A 550 -8.88 -13.55 17.56
CA ILE A 550 -7.71 -13.31 18.43
C ILE A 550 -7.02 -11.97 18.13
N ASP A 551 -6.93 -11.54 16.87
CA ASP A 551 -6.32 -10.26 16.52
C ASP A 551 -7.06 -9.09 17.17
N GLN A 552 -6.30 -8.09 17.63
CA GLN A 552 -6.81 -6.91 18.36
C GLN A 552 -7.58 -7.23 19.67
N GLY A 553 -7.49 -8.47 20.16
CA GLY A 553 -8.12 -8.93 21.39
C GLY A 553 -7.45 -8.43 22.67
N VAL A 554 -7.55 -9.22 23.73
CA VAL A 554 -7.05 -8.90 25.07
C VAL A 554 -5.80 -9.72 25.35
N THR A 555 -4.70 -9.04 25.65
CA THR A 555 -3.47 -9.65 26.18
C THR A 555 -3.58 -9.71 27.70
N GLU A 556 -3.78 -10.91 28.25
CA GLU A 556 -3.91 -11.15 29.69
C GLU A 556 -2.57 -11.57 30.30
N VAL A 557 -2.00 -10.75 31.18
CA VAL A 557 -0.65 -10.97 31.70
C VAL A 557 -0.46 -10.54 33.15
N THR A 558 0.47 -11.17 33.85
CA THR A 558 1.07 -10.56 35.05
C THR A 558 2.06 -9.47 34.65
N ARG A 559 2.34 -8.52 35.56
CA ARG A 559 3.41 -7.52 35.33
C ARG A 559 4.74 -8.18 34.96
N ARG A 560 5.09 -9.30 35.59
CA ARG A 560 6.34 -10.02 35.30
C ARG A 560 6.37 -10.58 33.88
N GLN A 561 5.27 -11.17 33.41
CA GLN A 561 5.17 -11.68 32.03
C GLN A 561 5.24 -10.54 31.01
N LEU A 562 4.54 -9.43 31.27
CA LEU A 562 4.59 -8.24 30.42
C LEU A 562 6.03 -7.74 30.24
N GLU A 563 6.80 -7.63 31.33
CA GLU A 563 8.20 -7.20 31.29
C GLU A 563 9.11 -8.21 30.58
N ALA A 564 8.96 -9.50 30.89
CA ALA A 564 9.86 -10.55 30.41
C ALA A 564 9.64 -10.89 28.93
N VAL A 565 8.41 -10.75 28.43
CA VAL A 565 8.00 -11.18 27.08
C VAL A 565 7.80 -9.98 26.18
N HIS A 566 6.77 -9.16 26.44
CA HIS A 566 6.30 -8.21 25.44
C HIS A 566 7.01 -6.85 25.48
N LEU A 567 7.47 -6.38 26.65
CA LEU A 567 8.23 -5.13 26.77
C LEU A 567 9.72 -5.31 26.48
N ALA A 568 10.26 -6.51 26.63
CA ALA A 568 11.69 -6.78 26.50
C ALA A 568 12.29 -6.37 25.14
N PRO A 569 11.62 -6.58 23.99
CA PRO A 569 12.11 -6.08 22.69
C PRO A 569 12.17 -4.54 22.62
N TYR A 570 11.17 -3.84 23.16
CA TYR A 570 11.10 -2.38 23.01
C TYR A 570 12.23 -1.62 23.70
N GLN A 571 12.77 -2.13 24.80
CA GLN A 571 13.97 -1.52 25.40
C GLN A 571 15.17 -1.59 24.45
N GLU A 572 15.37 -2.73 23.78
CA GLU A 572 16.45 -2.90 22.80
C GLU A 572 16.22 -1.98 21.58
N ALA A 573 14.98 -1.80 21.14
CA ALA A 573 14.65 -0.93 20.02
C ALA A 573 14.96 0.55 20.32
N VAL A 574 14.64 0.99 21.54
CA VAL A 574 15.01 2.33 22.04
C VAL A 574 16.53 2.46 22.16
N ASP A 575 17.22 1.44 22.66
CA ASP A 575 18.68 1.41 22.71
C ASP A 575 19.35 1.34 21.33
N ARG A 576 18.61 0.92 20.31
CA ARG A 576 19.00 0.95 18.90
C ARG A 576 18.68 2.26 18.20
N GLY A 577 17.97 3.17 18.87
CA GLY A 577 17.63 4.49 18.37
C GLY A 577 16.48 4.48 17.37
N VAL A 578 15.49 3.59 17.55
CA VAL A 578 14.28 3.57 16.71
C VAL A 578 13.60 4.94 16.68
N GLY A 579 13.18 5.38 15.50
CA GLY A 579 12.65 6.73 15.27
C GLY A 579 11.22 6.93 15.74
N THR A 580 10.39 5.89 15.61
CA THR A 580 8.97 5.90 15.96
C THR A 580 8.54 4.59 16.64
N VAL A 581 7.44 4.67 17.39
CA VAL A 581 6.78 3.50 17.98
C VAL A 581 5.28 3.58 17.69
N MET A 582 4.67 2.47 17.29
CA MET A 582 3.24 2.40 17.03
C MET A 582 2.55 1.56 18.11
N PRO A 583 1.57 2.06 18.88
CA PRO A 583 0.86 1.24 19.85
C PRO A 583 -0.10 0.24 19.21
N SER A 584 -0.29 -0.92 19.83
CA SER A 584 -1.20 -1.97 19.36
C SER A 584 -2.66 -1.59 19.47
N TYR A 585 -3.51 -2.13 18.59
CA TYR A 585 -4.96 -2.16 18.81
C TYR A 585 -5.37 -2.95 20.06
N SER A 586 -4.56 -3.90 20.51
CA SER A 586 -4.95 -4.82 21.58
C SER A 586 -5.24 -4.09 22.88
N SER A 587 -6.12 -4.69 23.67
CA SER A 587 -6.28 -4.32 25.07
C SER A 587 -5.27 -5.08 25.91
N LEU A 588 -4.77 -4.45 26.95
CA LEU A 588 -3.92 -5.09 27.92
C LEU A 588 -4.66 -5.20 29.25
N ASP A 589 -4.76 -6.42 29.78
CA ASP A 589 -5.22 -6.68 31.15
C ASP A 589 -4.04 -7.14 32.00
N ILE A 590 -3.64 -6.31 32.97
CA ILE A 590 -2.52 -6.62 33.86
C ILE A 590 -3.08 -7.12 35.18
N ALA A 591 -2.90 -8.42 35.44
CA ALA A 591 -3.36 -9.05 36.66
C ALA A 591 -2.90 -8.29 37.91
N GLY A 592 -3.88 -7.86 38.72
CA GLY A 592 -3.67 -7.14 39.97
C GLY A 592 -3.59 -5.61 39.86
N ASP A 593 -3.75 -5.00 38.68
CA ASP A 593 -3.79 -3.53 38.54
C ASP A 593 -5.20 -2.93 38.76
N GLY A 594 -6.23 -3.78 38.76
CA GLY A 594 -7.62 -3.40 39.04
C GLY A 594 -8.33 -2.63 37.93
N ARG A 595 -7.75 -2.54 36.72
CA ARG A 595 -8.30 -1.77 35.59
C ARG A 595 -9.06 -2.63 34.59
N GLY A 596 -8.85 -3.95 34.60
CA GLY A 596 -9.33 -4.86 33.57
C GLY A 596 -8.69 -4.56 32.21
N PRO A 597 -9.29 -5.07 31.11
CA PRO A 597 -8.79 -4.82 29.76
C PRO A 597 -8.87 -3.34 29.39
N VAL A 598 -7.71 -2.75 29.06
CA VAL A 598 -7.65 -1.35 28.58
C VAL A 598 -6.85 -1.28 27.28
N LYS A 599 -7.45 -0.69 26.24
CA LYS A 599 -6.83 -0.44 24.92
C LYS A 599 -5.49 0.30 25.05
N MET A 600 -4.47 -0.17 24.34
CA MET A 600 -3.11 0.39 24.43
C MET A 600 -3.02 1.88 24.10
N HIS A 601 -3.84 2.38 23.17
CA HIS A 601 -3.92 3.82 22.87
C HIS A 601 -4.42 4.68 24.04
N ALA A 602 -4.99 4.10 25.10
CA ALA A 602 -5.38 4.80 26.33
C ALA A 602 -4.47 4.49 27.56
N ARG A 603 -3.34 3.78 27.37
CA ARG A 603 -2.43 3.39 28.46
C ARG A 603 -1.36 4.44 28.75
N ALA A 604 -1.75 5.52 29.42
CA ALA A 604 -0.82 6.58 29.85
C ALA A 604 0.36 6.06 30.71
N ASP A 605 0.09 5.03 31.52
CA ASP A 605 1.10 4.33 32.34
C ASP A 605 2.17 3.63 31.50
N LEU A 606 1.82 3.18 30.29
CA LEU A 606 2.75 2.48 29.40
C LEU A 606 3.38 3.40 28.37
N LEU A 607 2.58 4.19 27.64
CA LEU A 607 3.09 5.09 26.60
C LEU A 607 3.91 6.25 27.21
N GLY A 608 3.31 6.97 28.16
CA GLY A 608 3.99 8.06 28.88
C GLY A 608 4.96 7.54 29.93
N GLY A 609 4.51 6.64 30.80
CA GLY A 609 5.27 6.17 31.96
C GLY A 609 6.44 5.24 31.60
N VAL A 610 6.17 4.16 30.84
CA VAL A 610 7.18 3.15 30.52
C VAL A 610 8.01 3.55 29.30
N LEU A 611 7.40 3.76 28.13
CA LEU A 611 8.12 3.98 26.87
C LEU A 611 8.87 5.32 26.89
N LYS A 612 8.17 6.43 27.10
CA LYS A 612 8.82 7.76 27.11
C LYS A 612 9.61 8.01 28.39
N GLY A 613 9.07 7.64 29.55
CA GLY A 613 9.69 7.87 30.85
C GLY A 613 10.82 6.90 31.15
N ARG A 614 10.48 5.63 31.46
CA ARG A 614 11.44 4.64 31.95
C ARG A 614 12.46 4.19 30.90
N MET A 615 12.03 3.94 29.66
CA MET A 615 12.92 3.49 28.58
C MET A 615 13.68 4.65 27.93
N GLY A 616 13.21 5.90 28.09
CA GLY A 616 13.87 7.09 27.56
C GLY A 616 13.69 7.31 26.06
N PHE A 617 12.59 6.82 25.48
CA PHE A 617 12.28 7.00 24.06
C PHE A 617 12.19 8.49 23.67
N ASP A 618 13.03 8.92 22.72
CA ASP A 618 13.17 10.31 22.26
C ASP A 618 12.50 10.57 20.90
N GLY A 619 11.99 9.53 20.23
CA GLY A 619 11.18 9.63 19.02
C GLY A 619 9.73 10.00 19.28
N PHE A 620 8.86 9.76 18.29
CA PHE A 620 7.42 10.03 18.39
C PHE A 620 6.56 8.76 18.29
N VAL A 621 5.42 8.77 18.98
CA VAL A 621 4.43 7.70 19.01
C VAL A 621 3.33 7.98 17.99
N ILE A 622 3.15 7.09 17.01
CA ILE A 622 2.10 7.16 15.98
C ILE A 622 0.98 6.18 16.33
N SER A 623 -0.30 6.53 16.25
CA SER A 623 -1.37 5.53 16.43
C SER A 623 -1.37 4.50 15.29
N ASP A 624 -2.03 3.36 15.50
CA ASP A 624 -2.39 2.47 14.40
C ASP A 624 -3.60 3.06 13.65
N TRP A 625 -3.95 2.46 12.50
CA TRP A 625 -4.98 2.94 11.58
C TRP A 625 -6.35 3.09 12.24
N ASN A 626 -6.87 4.31 12.39
CA ASN A 626 -8.15 4.55 13.08
C ASN A 626 -8.25 3.92 14.49
N ALA A 627 -7.12 3.64 15.16
CA ALA A 627 -7.15 2.96 16.46
C ALA A 627 -7.88 3.76 17.55
N ILE A 628 -7.95 5.08 17.39
CA ILE A 628 -8.74 5.95 18.27
C ILE A 628 -10.23 5.59 18.27
N ASP A 629 -10.76 5.04 17.18
CA ASP A 629 -12.19 4.75 17.03
C ASP A 629 -12.62 3.55 17.86
N GLN A 630 -11.66 2.72 18.29
CA GLN A 630 -11.89 1.60 19.21
C GLN A 630 -11.85 2.01 20.69
N LEU A 631 -11.55 3.28 20.99
CA LEU A 631 -11.65 3.80 22.35
C LEU A 631 -13.12 4.05 22.72
N PRO A 632 -13.53 3.81 23.98
CA PRO A 632 -14.90 4.05 24.41
C PRO A 632 -15.23 5.54 24.49
N GLY A 633 -16.53 5.87 24.50
CA GLY A 633 -17.03 7.24 24.66
C GLY A 633 -17.23 7.99 23.34
N ASP A 634 -17.50 9.29 23.42
CA ASP A 634 -17.61 10.19 22.26
C ASP A 634 -16.23 10.49 21.65
N TYR A 635 -16.20 10.95 20.39
CA TYR A 635 -14.95 11.18 19.67
C TYR A 635 -13.99 12.15 20.39
N ALA A 636 -14.51 13.21 21.00
CA ALA A 636 -13.70 14.16 21.78
C ALA A 636 -13.03 13.48 22.99
N SER A 637 -13.74 12.59 23.68
CA SER A 637 -13.19 11.80 24.79
C SER A 637 -12.11 10.81 24.33
N ARG A 638 -12.25 10.23 23.14
CA ARG A 638 -11.25 9.35 22.53
C ARG A 638 -9.98 10.12 22.17
N VAL A 639 -10.12 11.31 21.57
CA VAL A 639 -9.00 12.23 21.29
C VAL A 639 -8.28 12.61 22.58
N ARG A 640 -9.02 13.01 23.62
CA ARG A 640 -8.43 13.31 24.94
C ARG A 640 -7.66 12.13 25.51
N ALA A 641 -8.25 10.93 25.47
CA ALA A 641 -7.65 9.72 26.02
C ALA A 641 -6.34 9.36 25.29
N ALA A 642 -6.34 9.35 23.96
CA ALA A 642 -5.18 8.98 23.16
C ALA A 642 -4.03 9.98 23.28
N VAL A 643 -4.33 11.28 23.10
CA VAL A 643 -3.32 12.34 23.21
C VAL A 643 -2.79 12.44 24.64
N GLY A 644 -3.69 12.31 25.63
CA GLY A 644 -3.34 12.30 27.05
C GLY A 644 -2.50 11.09 27.46
N ALA A 645 -2.71 9.92 26.83
CA ALA A 645 -1.89 8.74 27.08
C ALA A 645 -0.44 8.90 26.58
N GLY A 646 -0.22 9.75 25.60
CA GLY A 646 1.11 10.05 25.07
C GLY A 646 1.30 9.71 23.60
N VAL A 647 0.23 9.44 22.85
CA VAL A 647 0.29 9.42 21.38
C VAL A 647 0.70 10.81 20.88
N ASP A 648 1.64 10.88 19.93
CA ASP A 648 2.18 12.12 19.38
C ASP A 648 1.57 12.47 18.02
N MET A 649 1.32 11.47 17.18
CA MET A 649 0.68 11.62 15.88
C MET A 649 -0.46 10.60 15.76
N MET A 650 -1.57 11.02 15.16
CA MET A 650 -2.75 10.18 14.95
C MET A 650 -2.86 9.79 13.48
N MET A 651 -2.90 8.49 13.23
CA MET A 651 -3.24 7.91 11.93
C MET A 651 -4.76 7.89 11.79
N VAL A 652 -5.29 8.97 11.24
CA VAL A 652 -6.72 9.22 10.98
C VAL A 652 -6.94 9.31 9.47
N PRO A 653 -6.79 8.18 8.75
CA PRO A 653 -6.68 8.09 7.30
C PRO A 653 -7.67 8.98 6.55
N TYR A 654 -8.96 8.91 6.90
CA TYR A 654 -10.02 9.71 6.27
C TYR A 654 -10.62 10.79 7.19
N GLY A 655 -10.56 10.60 8.51
CA GLY A 655 -11.14 11.50 9.53
C GLY A 655 -10.28 12.69 9.93
N TYR A 656 -9.26 13.07 9.14
CA TYR A 656 -8.24 14.05 9.52
C TYR A 656 -8.80 15.46 9.84
N LYS A 657 -9.87 15.88 9.16
CA LYS A 657 -10.54 17.18 9.42
C LYS A 657 -11.23 17.21 10.76
N GLU A 658 -11.98 16.14 11.07
CA GLU A 658 -12.71 15.98 12.33
C GLU A 658 -11.72 15.88 13.51
N TYR A 659 -10.68 15.06 13.37
CA TYR A 659 -9.61 14.93 14.36
C TYR A 659 -8.97 16.29 14.68
N SER A 660 -8.52 17.01 13.65
CA SER A 660 -7.81 18.29 13.83
C SER A 660 -8.70 19.32 14.52
N THR A 661 -9.95 19.46 14.07
CA THR A 661 -10.94 20.38 14.65
C THR A 661 -11.22 20.02 16.12
N THR A 662 -11.41 18.73 16.40
CA THR A 662 -11.69 18.23 17.75
C THR A 662 -10.50 18.48 18.68
N LEU A 663 -9.27 18.16 18.26
CA LEU A 663 -8.07 18.39 19.05
C LEU A 663 -7.90 19.88 19.40
N ILE A 664 -8.08 20.77 18.43
CA ILE A 664 -8.01 22.23 18.65
C ILE A 664 -9.04 22.66 19.70
N ALA A 665 -10.29 22.16 19.59
CA ALA A 665 -11.34 22.46 20.55
C ALA A 665 -11.00 21.95 21.97
N GLU A 666 -10.46 20.75 22.09
CA GLU A 666 -10.06 20.14 23.37
C GLU A 666 -8.88 20.87 24.04
N VAL A 667 -7.95 21.42 23.25
CA VAL A 667 -6.86 22.27 23.76
C VAL A 667 -7.38 23.64 24.18
N LYS A 668 -8.21 24.29 23.36
CA LYS A 668 -8.84 25.58 23.70
C LYS A 668 -9.70 25.49 24.97
N ALA A 669 -10.32 24.33 25.20
CA ALA A 669 -11.08 24.03 26.41
C ALA A 669 -10.22 23.64 27.63
N GLY A 670 -8.89 23.55 27.49
CA GLY A 670 -7.96 23.19 28.56
C GLY A 670 -8.00 21.71 28.99
N ARG A 671 -8.72 20.85 28.26
CA ARG A 671 -8.82 19.41 28.56
C ARG A 671 -7.66 18.59 27.99
N VAL A 672 -7.00 19.12 26.96
CA VAL A 672 -5.66 18.71 26.53
C VAL A 672 -4.72 19.90 26.76
N SER A 673 -3.63 19.70 27.51
CA SER A 673 -2.70 20.81 27.77
C SER A 673 -1.87 21.15 26.53
N GLU A 674 -1.63 22.44 26.25
CA GLU A 674 -0.73 22.86 25.16
C GLU A 674 0.68 22.27 25.31
N ARG A 675 1.18 22.13 26.56
CA ARG A 675 2.46 21.44 26.84
C ARG A 675 2.52 20.01 26.29
N ARG A 676 1.39 19.28 26.32
CA ARG A 676 1.31 17.91 25.78
C ARG A 676 1.44 17.95 24.25
N LEU A 677 0.76 18.89 23.61
CA LEU A 677 0.85 19.11 22.17
C LEU A 677 2.26 19.56 21.75
N ASP A 678 2.89 20.45 22.51
CA ASP A 678 4.27 20.89 22.28
C ASP A 678 5.28 19.73 22.37
N ASP A 679 5.14 18.83 23.34
CA ASP A 679 5.99 17.62 23.40
C ASP A 679 5.79 16.76 22.14
N ALA A 680 4.55 16.53 21.72
CA ALA A 680 4.25 15.74 20.52
C ALA A 680 4.88 16.34 19.25
N VAL A 681 4.62 17.62 19.01
CA VAL A 681 5.15 18.33 17.85
C VAL A 681 6.68 18.39 17.91
N SER A 682 7.29 18.59 19.08
CA SER A 682 8.75 18.64 19.21
C SER A 682 9.42 17.32 18.79
N ARG A 683 8.82 16.17 19.11
CA ARG A 683 9.31 14.84 18.75
C ARG A 683 9.18 14.58 17.24
N ILE A 684 8.06 14.98 16.65
CA ILE A 684 7.81 14.86 15.21
C ILE A 684 8.80 15.73 14.43
N LEU A 685 8.93 17.01 14.80
CA LEU A 685 9.88 17.92 14.16
C LEU A 685 11.33 17.45 14.30
N ALA A 686 11.72 16.89 15.45
CA ALA A 686 13.06 16.36 15.64
C ALA A 686 13.40 15.26 14.61
N GLN A 687 12.47 14.33 14.34
CA GLN A 687 12.69 13.29 13.34
C GLN A 687 12.68 13.85 11.90
N LYS A 688 11.82 14.82 11.59
CA LYS A 688 11.83 15.49 10.28
C LYS A 688 13.15 16.22 9.99
N PHE A 689 13.73 16.88 10.99
CA PHE A 689 15.06 17.48 10.87
C PHE A 689 16.17 16.43 10.74
N ARG A 690 16.12 15.32 11.50
CA ARG A 690 17.11 14.23 11.40
C ARG A 690 17.10 13.55 10.02
N LEU A 691 15.92 13.39 9.43
CA LEU A 691 15.71 12.91 8.06
C LEU A 691 16.19 13.89 6.98
N GLY A 692 16.53 15.13 7.35
CA GLY A 692 16.93 16.18 6.41
C GLY A 692 15.79 16.67 5.53
N LEU A 693 14.52 16.47 5.90
CA LEU A 693 13.37 16.83 5.07
C LEU A 693 13.25 18.35 4.87
N PHE A 694 13.74 19.16 5.81
CA PHE A 694 13.79 20.62 5.65
C PHE A 694 14.84 21.06 4.62
N GLU A 695 15.89 20.27 4.42
CA GLU A 695 16.91 20.55 3.40
C GLU A 695 16.59 19.93 2.04
N ARG A 696 15.91 18.77 2.04
CA ARG A 696 15.55 17.98 0.86
C ARG A 696 14.13 17.39 1.05
N PRO A 697 13.08 18.19 0.83
CA PRO A 697 11.71 17.75 1.05
C PRO A 697 11.18 16.82 -0.05
N TYR A 698 11.81 16.82 -1.23
CA TYR A 698 11.39 16.06 -2.41
C TYR A 698 12.08 14.70 -2.51
N ALA A 699 11.51 13.81 -3.31
CA ALA A 699 11.98 12.47 -3.58
C ALA A 699 13.39 12.46 -4.19
N ASP A 700 14.26 11.58 -3.68
CA ASP A 700 15.55 11.28 -4.28
C ASP A 700 15.45 9.95 -5.05
N THR A 701 15.27 10.06 -6.36
CA THR A 701 15.13 8.89 -7.26
C THR A 701 16.46 8.36 -7.78
N GLY A 702 17.60 8.86 -7.29
CA GLY A 702 18.93 8.42 -7.73
C GLY A 702 19.21 6.93 -7.49
N GLY A 703 18.47 6.31 -6.55
CA GLY A 703 18.53 4.88 -6.25
C GLY A 703 17.58 3.99 -7.06
N ALA A 704 16.70 4.55 -7.90
CA ALA A 704 15.58 3.82 -8.50
C ALA A 704 16.01 2.64 -9.39
N SER A 705 17.18 2.69 -10.02
CA SER A 705 17.74 1.58 -10.82
C SER A 705 18.15 0.35 -10.00
N ARG A 706 18.24 0.47 -8.67
CA ARG A 706 18.55 -0.65 -7.76
C ARG A 706 17.31 -1.40 -7.30
N ILE A 707 16.10 -0.82 -7.47
CA ILE A 707 14.84 -1.46 -7.10
C ILE A 707 14.71 -2.78 -7.88
N GLY A 708 14.49 -3.88 -7.17
CA GLY A 708 14.36 -5.20 -7.79
C GLY A 708 15.63 -5.69 -8.50
N SER A 709 16.79 -5.08 -8.22
CA SER A 709 18.06 -5.45 -8.88
C SER A 709 18.55 -6.84 -8.45
N ALA A 710 19.35 -7.48 -9.30
CA ALA A 710 19.95 -8.78 -8.99
C ALA A 710 20.68 -8.80 -7.63
N ALA A 711 21.40 -7.73 -7.28
CA ALA A 711 22.10 -7.64 -6.00
C ALA A 711 21.14 -7.59 -4.78
N HIS A 712 19.97 -6.94 -4.93
CA HIS A 712 18.95 -6.93 -3.89
C HIS A 712 18.24 -8.28 -3.80
N ARG A 713 17.90 -8.87 -4.94
CA ARG A 713 17.31 -10.22 -5.05
C ARG A 713 18.25 -11.30 -4.51
N ASP A 714 19.56 -11.17 -4.67
CA ASP A 714 20.55 -12.08 -4.05
C ASP A 714 20.48 -12.09 -2.52
N VAL A 715 20.16 -10.94 -1.90
CA VAL A 715 19.92 -10.87 -0.44
C VAL A 715 18.65 -11.62 -0.07
N ALA A 716 17.56 -11.42 -0.81
CA ALA A 716 16.29 -12.13 -0.60
C ALA A 716 16.44 -13.64 -0.82
N ARG A 717 17.13 -14.08 -1.88
CA ARG A 717 17.48 -15.49 -2.15
C ARG A 717 18.28 -16.11 -1.01
N ALA A 718 19.28 -15.38 -0.50
CA ALA A 718 20.09 -15.85 0.62
C ALA A 718 19.27 -15.97 1.92
N ALA A 719 18.34 -15.03 2.16
CA ALA A 719 17.42 -15.06 3.29
C ALA A 719 16.42 -16.23 3.15
N ALA A 720 15.83 -16.42 1.97
CA ALA A 720 14.92 -17.52 1.67
C ALA A 720 15.59 -18.88 1.86
N ALA A 721 16.83 -19.05 1.41
CA ALA A 721 17.59 -20.28 1.64
C ALA A 721 17.87 -20.53 3.14
N ALA A 722 18.24 -19.48 3.88
CA ALA A 722 18.55 -19.59 5.30
C ALA A 722 17.31 -19.79 6.19
N SER A 723 16.12 -19.41 5.72
CA SER A 723 14.87 -19.53 6.47
C SER A 723 14.30 -20.95 6.45
N GLN A 724 14.71 -21.79 5.50
CA GLN A 724 14.17 -23.14 5.33
C GLN A 724 14.53 -24.03 6.52
N VAL A 725 13.51 -24.58 7.20
CA VAL A 725 13.69 -25.47 8.35
C VAL A 725 13.36 -26.90 7.96
N LEU A 726 14.38 -27.76 7.92
CA LEU A 726 14.20 -29.19 7.66
C LEU A 726 13.74 -29.88 8.95
N LEU A 727 12.48 -30.29 9.02
CA LEU A 727 11.88 -30.90 10.21
C LEU A 727 12.15 -32.40 10.29
N LYS A 728 12.07 -33.07 9.13
CA LYS A 728 12.25 -34.53 8.95
C LYS A 728 13.04 -34.80 7.67
N ASN A 729 13.87 -35.85 7.64
CA ASN A 729 14.67 -36.23 6.46
C ASN A 729 15.09 -37.71 6.49
N ASP A 730 14.12 -38.61 6.49
CA ASP A 730 14.33 -40.06 6.59
C ASP A 730 15.11 -40.58 5.39
N GLY A 731 16.05 -41.51 5.62
CA GLY A 731 16.89 -42.05 4.55
C GLY A 731 17.79 -41.01 3.83
N GLY A 732 17.77 -39.74 4.25
CA GLY A 732 18.51 -38.66 3.60
C GLY A 732 17.96 -38.29 2.22
N VAL A 733 16.63 -38.20 2.07
CA VAL A 733 15.97 -37.77 0.81
C VAL A 733 16.54 -36.45 0.27
N LEU A 734 16.72 -35.46 1.15
CA LEU A 734 17.31 -34.18 0.83
C LEU A 734 18.80 -34.15 1.21
N PRO A 735 19.69 -33.59 0.36
CA PRO A 735 19.36 -32.89 -0.90
C PRO A 735 19.07 -33.83 -2.08
N LEU A 736 18.21 -33.35 -2.99
CA LEU A 736 17.91 -33.98 -4.28
C LEU A 736 19.15 -34.03 -5.18
N ARG A 737 19.26 -35.09 -5.98
CA ARG A 737 20.38 -35.32 -6.90
C ARG A 737 20.07 -34.70 -8.28
N LYS A 738 21.08 -34.09 -8.91
CA LYS A 738 21.01 -33.38 -10.22
C LYS A 738 20.58 -34.21 -11.45
N GLY A 739 20.14 -35.44 -11.29
CA GLY A 739 19.64 -36.30 -12.37
C GLY A 739 18.41 -37.13 -11.99
N GLN A 740 17.85 -36.93 -10.80
CA GLN A 740 16.60 -37.57 -10.41
C GLN A 740 15.45 -37.01 -11.25
N LYS A 741 14.54 -37.89 -11.67
CA LYS A 741 13.24 -37.52 -12.21
C LYS A 741 12.34 -37.13 -11.04
N VAL A 742 12.00 -35.85 -10.96
CA VAL A 742 11.24 -35.28 -9.84
C VAL A 742 9.81 -35.06 -10.27
N TYR A 743 8.86 -35.60 -9.51
CA TYR A 743 7.45 -35.25 -9.66
C TYR A 743 7.12 -34.09 -8.71
N VAL A 744 6.60 -32.98 -9.23
CA VAL A 744 6.23 -31.81 -8.42
C VAL A 744 4.71 -31.64 -8.42
N ALA A 745 4.13 -31.42 -7.25
CA ALA A 745 2.70 -31.18 -7.05
C ALA A 745 2.44 -30.17 -5.93
N GLY A 746 1.16 -29.89 -5.67
CA GLY A 746 0.69 -29.05 -4.57
C GLY A 746 0.33 -27.62 -5.01
N SER A 747 -0.56 -27.00 -4.24
CA SER A 747 -1.15 -25.70 -4.54
C SER A 747 -0.14 -24.56 -4.68
N ASN A 748 0.98 -24.65 -3.97
CA ASN A 748 1.96 -23.58 -3.78
C ASN A 748 3.27 -23.80 -4.55
N ALA A 749 3.33 -24.81 -5.43
CA ALA A 749 4.54 -25.10 -6.19
C ALA A 749 4.87 -24.00 -7.22
N ASP A 750 3.84 -23.44 -7.86
CA ASP A 750 3.98 -22.47 -8.97
C ASP A 750 3.04 -21.28 -8.78
N ASP A 751 3.13 -20.65 -7.60
CA ASP A 751 2.27 -19.52 -7.22
C ASP A 751 3.08 -18.46 -6.44
N ILE A 752 3.46 -17.37 -7.12
CA ILE A 752 4.28 -16.31 -6.53
C ILE A 752 3.52 -15.55 -5.43
N GLY A 753 2.21 -15.41 -5.57
CA GLY A 753 1.32 -14.83 -4.58
C GLY A 753 1.31 -15.62 -3.26
N ASN A 754 1.14 -16.95 -3.33
CA ASN A 754 1.11 -17.79 -2.13
C ASN A 754 2.47 -17.81 -1.41
N GLN A 755 3.59 -17.84 -2.12
CA GLN A 755 4.91 -17.83 -1.46
C GLN A 755 5.34 -16.46 -0.90
N THR A 756 4.69 -15.37 -1.32
CA THR A 756 4.94 -14.02 -0.79
C THR A 756 3.98 -13.68 0.36
N GLY A 757 2.75 -14.20 0.34
CA GLY A 757 1.77 -14.08 1.40
C GLY A 757 1.11 -12.71 1.50
N GLY A 758 0.53 -12.41 2.67
CA GLY A 758 -0.08 -11.11 2.95
C GLY A 758 0.92 -9.96 2.84
N TRP A 759 0.39 -8.74 2.78
CA TRP A 759 1.16 -7.52 2.56
C TRP A 759 1.94 -7.45 1.24
N THR A 760 1.64 -8.27 0.23
CA THR A 760 2.31 -8.20 -1.08
C THR A 760 1.39 -7.61 -2.14
N ILE A 761 1.75 -6.44 -2.68
CA ILE A 761 1.00 -5.60 -3.64
C ILE A 761 -0.33 -5.07 -3.09
N THR A 762 -1.14 -5.92 -2.48
CA THR A 762 -2.38 -5.58 -1.78
C THR A 762 -2.26 -5.92 -0.30
N TRP A 763 -3.18 -5.41 0.51
CA TRP A 763 -3.19 -5.66 1.96
C TRP A 763 -3.23 -7.15 2.32
N GLN A 764 -4.22 -7.88 1.82
CA GLN A 764 -4.38 -9.32 2.08
C GLN A 764 -3.41 -10.18 1.24
N GLY A 765 -2.71 -9.59 0.27
CA GLY A 765 -2.09 -10.34 -0.83
C GLY A 765 -3.14 -10.96 -1.75
N ALA A 766 -2.68 -11.74 -2.72
CA ALA A 766 -3.54 -12.56 -3.57
C ALA A 766 -2.72 -13.73 -4.16
N SER A 767 -3.37 -14.85 -4.44
CA SER A 767 -2.76 -15.96 -5.19
C SER A 767 -2.53 -15.60 -6.65
N GLY A 768 -1.62 -16.30 -7.31
CA GLY A 768 -1.31 -16.16 -8.74
C GLY A 768 -0.18 -15.17 -9.02
N ASP A 769 -0.08 -14.73 -10.27
CA ASP A 769 1.00 -13.86 -10.78
C ASP A 769 0.73 -12.38 -10.44
N ILE A 770 1.01 -12.00 -9.20
CA ILE A 770 0.75 -10.65 -8.69
C ILE A 770 1.97 -9.71 -8.80
N THR A 771 3.18 -10.25 -8.92
CA THR A 771 4.42 -9.48 -8.98
C THR A 771 5.55 -10.30 -9.60
N PRO A 772 6.52 -9.67 -10.31
CA PRO A 772 7.66 -10.38 -10.86
C PRO A 772 8.54 -11.06 -9.78
N GLY A 773 8.80 -12.34 -9.97
CA GLY A 773 9.67 -13.14 -9.11
C GLY A 773 10.01 -14.48 -9.76
N THR A 774 10.47 -15.43 -8.94
CA THR A 774 10.70 -16.81 -9.35
C THR A 774 9.94 -17.73 -8.39
N THR A 775 9.03 -18.55 -8.93
CA THR A 775 8.29 -19.52 -8.11
C THR A 775 9.22 -20.64 -7.61
N ILE A 776 8.79 -21.41 -6.62
CA ILE A 776 9.55 -22.57 -6.15
C ILE A 776 9.78 -23.57 -7.30
N LEU A 777 8.76 -23.86 -8.12
CA LEU A 777 8.85 -24.73 -9.29
C LEU A 777 9.87 -24.20 -10.30
N GLU A 778 9.82 -22.91 -10.62
CA GLU A 778 10.79 -22.27 -11.52
C GLU A 778 12.21 -22.34 -10.96
N GLY A 779 12.38 -22.09 -9.65
CA GLY A 779 13.66 -22.22 -8.95
C GLY A 779 14.21 -23.65 -9.04
N MET A 780 13.35 -24.67 -8.88
CA MET A 780 13.72 -26.07 -9.02
C MET A 780 14.11 -26.44 -10.46
N ARG A 781 13.41 -25.90 -11.48
CA ARG A 781 13.78 -26.07 -12.90
C ARG A 781 15.14 -25.45 -13.18
N SER A 782 15.38 -24.23 -12.72
CA SER A 782 16.67 -23.52 -12.82
C SER A 782 17.79 -24.21 -12.03
N ALA A 783 17.44 -25.03 -11.04
CA ALA A 783 18.41 -25.85 -10.33
C ALA A 783 18.97 -27.03 -11.16
N GLY A 784 18.30 -27.38 -12.27
CA GLY A 784 18.63 -28.48 -13.18
C GLY A 784 17.78 -29.74 -12.97
N GLY A 785 16.61 -29.63 -12.34
CA GLY A 785 15.72 -30.77 -12.10
C GLY A 785 14.99 -31.26 -13.35
N ALA A 786 14.98 -32.58 -13.59
CA ALA A 786 14.13 -33.20 -14.59
C ALA A 786 12.70 -33.34 -14.01
N ILE A 787 11.88 -32.30 -14.19
CA ILE A 787 10.61 -32.13 -13.47
C ILE A 787 9.39 -32.42 -14.34
N THR A 788 8.49 -33.25 -13.82
CA THR A 788 7.08 -33.29 -14.23
C THR A 788 6.26 -32.55 -13.19
N TYR A 789 5.45 -31.58 -13.60
CA TYR A 789 4.60 -30.81 -12.69
C TYR A 789 3.12 -31.11 -12.94
N SER A 790 2.37 -31.34 -11.85
CA SER A 790 0.91 -31.46 -11.85
C SER A 790 0.38 -30.98 -10.50
N LYS A 791 -0.29 -29.82 -10.49
CA LYS A 791 -0.77 -29.14 -9.27
C LYS A 791 -1.56 -30.07 -8.34
N ASP A 792 -2.48 -30.85 -8.91
CA ASP A 792 -3.40 -31.75 -8.20
C ASP A 792 -2.92 -33.22 -8.13
N ALA A 793 -1.69 -33.47 -8.57
CA ALA A 793 -1.10 -34.80 -8.72
C ALA A 793 -1.91 -35.75 -9.63
N SER A 794 -2.57 -35.23 -10.68
CA SER A 794 -3.33 -36.02 -11.66
C SER A 794 -2.46 -36.62 -12.79
N ALA A 795 -1.28 -36.06 -13.06
CA ALA A 795 -0.37 -36.60 -14.06
C ALA A 795 0.23 -37.95 -13.61
N PRO A 796 0.62 -38.86 -14.54
CA PRO A 796 1.17 -40.17 -14.19
C PRO A 796 2.38 -40.09 -13.24
N LEU A 797 2.26 -40.75 -12.07
CA LEU A 797 3.30 -40.79 -11.03
C LEU A 797 4.43 -41.79 -11.37
N ALA A 798 4.12 -42.86 -12.10
CA ALA A 798 5.08 -43.92 -12.41
C ALA A 798 6.29 -43.40 -13.19
N GLY A 799 7.49 -43.87 -12.82
CA GLY A 799 8.75 -43.55 -13.52
C GLY A 799 9.50 -42.33 -13.00
N HIS A 800 9.06 -41.74 -11.88
CA HIS A 800 9.78 -40.69 -11.14
C HIS A 800 10.54 -41.31 -9.95
N ASP A 801 11.66 -40.70 -9.57
CA ASP A 801 12.52 -41.19 -8.49
C ASP A 801 12.12 -40.63 -7.11
N VAL A 802 11.49 -39.44 -7.09
CA VAL A 802 11.13 -38.71 -5.87
C VAL A 802 10.00 -37.71 -6.16
N GLY A 803 9.08 -37.58 -5.21
CA GLY A 803 8.02 -36.58 -5.23
C GLY A 803 8.39 -35.35 -4.39
N VAL A 804 8.01 -34.17 -4.84
CA VAL A 804 8.07 -32.92 -4.08
C VAL A 804 6.68 -32.28 -4.10
N VAL A 805 6.05 -32.16 -2.94
CA VAL A 805 4.70 -31.58 -2.81
C VAL A 805 4.81 -30.26 -2.06
N VAL A 806 4.45 -29.15 -2.71
CA VAL A 806 4.53 -27.80 -2.15
C VAL A 806 3.13 -27.30 -1.84
N VAL A 807 2.80 -27.20 -0.55
CA VAL A 807 1.45 -27.00 -0.03
C VAL A 807 1.43 -25.89 1.02
N GLY A 808 0.25 -25.50 1.48
CA GLY A 808 0.10 -24.69 2.69
C GLY A 808 -0.97 -23.62 2.56
N GLU A 809 -0.74 -22.46 3.13
CA GLU A 809 -1.75 -21.39 3.24
C GLU A 809 -1.77 -20.52 1.97
N THR A 810 -2.92 -19.90 1.71
CA THR A 810 -3.06 -18.76 0.80
C THR A 810 -2.79 -17.45 1.55
N PRO A 811 -2.53 -16.32 0.87
CA PRO A 811 -2.28 -15.03 1.51
C PRO A 811 -3.41 -14.57 2.45
N TYR A 812 -3.02 -13.95 3.56
CA TYR A 812 -3.89 -13.29 4.53
C TYR A 812 -3.11 -12.22 5.31
N ALA A 813 -3.81 -11.26 5.90
CA ALA A 813 -3.24 -10.29 6.82
C ALA A 813 -4.20 -9.96 7.97
N GLU A 814 -3.63 -9.71 9.15
CA GLU A 814 -4.38 -9.27 10.34
C GLU A 814 -5.45 -10.29 10.76
N GLY A 815 -6.51 -9.85 11.43
CA GLY A 815 -7.57 -10.73 11.90
C GLY A 815 -8.35 -11.46 10.81
N VAL A 816 -8.18 -11.13 9.52
CA VAL A 816 -8.71 -11.96 8.43
C VAL A 816 -8.04 -13.33 8.45
N GLY A 817 -6.74 -13.38 8.75
CA GLY A 817 -5.98 -14.63 8.86
C GLY A 817 -6.18 -15.39 10.17
N ASP A 818 -7.04 -14.92 11.08
CA ASP A 818 -7.27 -15.60 12.34
C ASP A 818 -7.88 -16.99 12.12
N VAL A 819 -7.38 -17.98 12.85
CA VAL A 819 -8.03 -19.29 12.90
C VAL A 819 -9.45 -19.13 13.46
N GLY A 820 -10.41 -19.81 12.85
CA GLY A 820 -11.84 -19.64 13.18
C GLY A 820 -12.52 -18.47 12.45
N ASN A 821 -11.80 -17.69 11.64
CA ASN A 821 -12.35 -16.65 10.77
C ASN A 821 -12.23 -17.02 9.27
N GLY A 822 -12.64 -18.25 8.92
CA GLY A 822 -12.48 -18.79 7.56
C GLY A 822 -11.10 -19.41 7.29
N HIS A 823 -10.20 -19.38 8.27
CA HIS A 823 -8.90 -20.05 8.25
C HIS A 823 -8.82 -21.10 9.36
N ASP A 824 -8.00 -22.13 9.14
CA ASP A 824 -7.63 -23.14 10.13
C ASP A 824 -6.13 -23.43 10.05
N LEU A 825 -5.64 -24.38 10.88
CA LEU A 825 -4.24 -24.80 10.86
C LEU A 825 -4.01 -26.06 10.01
N GLU A 826 -5.00 -26.49 9.22
CA GLU A 826 -4.97 -27.73 8.47
C GLU A 826 -4.62 -27.46 7.00
N LEU A 827 -3.90 -28.40 6.37
CA LEU A 827 -3.70 -28.33 4.91
C LEU A 827 -5.06 -28.41 4.20
N SER A 828 -5.23 -27.67 3.10
CA SER A 828 -6.47 -27.72 2.31
C SER A 828 -6.82 -29.16 1.87
N PRO A 829 -8.11 -29.49 1.64
CA PRO A 829 -8.50 -30.82 1.14
C PRO A 829 -7.75 -31.24 -0.13
N ALA A 830 -7.48 -30.29 -1.04
CA ALA A 830 -6.75 -30.53 -2.27
C ALA A 830 -5.26 -30.84 -1.99
N ASP A 831 -4.63 -30.10 -1.09
CA ASP A 831 -3.24 -30.33 -0.71
C ASP A 831 -3.05 -31.64 0.04
N ARG A 832 -3.96 -31.98 0.95
CA ARG A 832 -3.97 -33.31 1.60
C ARG A 832 -4.04 -34.42 0.56
N ALA A 833 -4.93 -34.31 -0.42
CA ALA A 833 -5.05 -35.31 -1.48
C ALA A 833 -3.78 -35.41 -2.36
N ALA A 834 -3.10 -34.28 -2.62
CA ALA A 834 -1.84 -34.27 -3.36
C ALA A 834 -0.70 -34.95 -2.57
N VAL A 835 -0.59 -34.64 -1.27
CA VAL A 835 0.36 -35.30 -0.36
C VAL A 835 0.09 -36.81 -0.31
N ASP A 836 -1.15 -37.20 -0.03
CA ASP A 836 -1.54 -38.62 0.11
C ASP A 836 -1.22 -39.41 -1.18
N ARG A 837 -1.53 -38.86 -2.36
CA ARG A 837 -1.24 -39.53 -3.65
C ARG A 837 0.26 -39.69 -3.92
N VAL A 838 1.03 -38.63 -3.73
CA VAL A 838 2.45 -38.64 -4.10
C VAL A 838 3.27 -39.47 -3.12
N CYS A 839 3.05 -39.29 -1.81
CA CYS A 839 3.79 -39.99 -0.75
C CYS A 839 3.44 -41.48 -0.67
N ALA A 840 2.22 -41.88 -1.03
CA ALA A 840 1.88 -43.31 -1.15
C ALA A 840 2.55 -43.99 -2.36
N ALA A 841 2.92 -43.23 -3.39
CA ALA A 841 3.45 -43.78 -4.64
C ALA A 841 4.98 -43.89 -4.68
N MET A 842 5.70 -43.03 -3.95
CA MET A 842 7.16 -42.94 -3.97
C MET A 842 7.69 -42.18 -2.76
N THR A 843 9.01 -42.20 -2.55
CA THR A 843 9.67 -41.31 -1.58
C THR A 843 9.30 -39.86 -1.86
N CYS A 844 8.85 -39.13 -0.84
CA CYS A 844 8.35 -37.76 -1.00
C CYS A 844 8.96 -36.76 -0.02
N ALA A 845 9.15 -35.53 -0.51
CA ALA A 845 9.42 -34.36 0.31
C ALA A 845 8.21 -33.42 0.27
N VAL A 846 7.71 -33.00 1.45
CA VAL A 846 6.64 -32.01 1.57
C VAL A 846 7.21 -30.69 2.04
N LEU A 847 6.92 -29.62 1.31
CA LEU A 847 7.25 -28.24 1.64
C LEU A 847 5.98 -27.51 2.05
N VAL A 848 5.98 -26.95 3.26
CA VAL A 848 4.86 -26.16 3.78
C VAL A 848 5.18 -24.67 3.65
N VAL A 849 4.52 -24.01 2.70
CA VAL A 849 4.54 -22.56 2.49
C VAL A 849 3.37 -21.96 3.29
N SER A 850 3.68 -21.26 4.39
CA SER A 850 2.68 -20.82 5.37
C SER A 850 3.22 -19.71 6.27
N GLY A 851 2.33 -18.92 6.87
CA GLY A 851 2.71 -17.88 7.82
C GLY A 851 3.00 -18.41 9.23
N ARG A 852 2.70 -19.67 9.48
CA ARG A 852 2.68 -20.31 10.81
C ARG A 852 2.72 -21.84 10.67
N PRO A 853 2.97 -22.61 11.75
CA PRO A 853 2.88 -24.06 11.69
C PRO A 853 1.55 -24.55 11.12
N GLN A 854 1.61 -25.53 10.21
CA GLN A 854 0.44 -26.25 9.69
C GLN A 854 0.45 -27.68 10.25
N LEU A 855 -0.71 -28.16 10.67
CA LEU A 855 -0.90 -29.49 11.22
C LEU A 855 -0.77 -30.53 10.09
N ILE A 856 0.14 -31.48 10.28
CA ILE A 856 0.37 -32.59 9.33
C ILE A 856 -0.47 -33.82 9.73
N GLY A 857 -0.81 -33.94 11.01
CA GLY A 857 -1.64 -35.02 11.53
C GLY A 857 -1.00 -36.41 11.35
N ASP A 858 -1.84 -37.37 10.98
CA ASP A 858 -1.49 -38.78 10.77
C ASP A 858 -0.58 -39.03 9.54
N ARG A 859 -0.54 -38.09 8.59
CA ARG A 859 0.31 -38.17 7.38
C ARG A 859 1.81 -38.14 7.65
N LEU A 860 2.23 -37.69 8.83
CA LEU A 860 3.67 -37.53 9.13
C LEU A 860 4.47 -38.83 8.98
N GLY A 861 3.83 -39.99 9.19
CA GLY A 861 4.44 -41.30 8.97
C GLY A 861 4.76 -41.62 7.51
N GLU A 862 4.02 -41.04 6.56
CA GLU A 862 4.14 -41.28 5.12
C GLU A 862 5.07 -40.28 4.43
N ILE A 863 5.41 -39.17 5.09
CA ILE A 863 6.27 -38.12 4.56
C ILE A 863 7.73 -38.43 4.89
N ASP A 864 8.60 -38.66 3.91
CA ASP A 864 10.02 -38.95 4.17
C ASP A 864 10.82 -37.69 4.54
N ALA A 865 10.54 -36.55 3.90
CA ALA A 865 11.14 -35.27 4.26
C ALA A 865 10.08 -34.18 4.42
N LEU A 866 10.20 -33.37 5.48
CA LEU A 866 9.27 -32.27 5.76
C LEU A 866 10.06 -30.98 5.95
N VAL A 867 9.68 -29.93 5.23
CA VAL A 867 10.33 -28.62 5.27
C VAL A 867 9.30 -27.54 5.58
N ALA A 868 9.54 -26.77 6.65
CA ALA A 868 8.84 -25.50 6.84
C ALA A 868 9.52 -24.44 5.94
N SER A 869 8.79 -23.99 4.92
CA SER A 869 9.28 -23.03 3.93
C SER A 869 8.89 -21.59 4.25
N TRP A 870 7.96 -21.42 5.20
CA TRP A 870 7.38 -20.13 5.61
C TRP A 870 6.76 -19.39 4.42
N LEU A 871 6.86 -18.06 4.39
CA LEU A 871 6.56 -17.22 3.23
C LEU A 871 7.90 -16.68 2.69
N PRO A 872 8.56 -17.35 1.73
CA PRO A 872 9.94 -17.07 1.35
C PRO A 872 10.15 -15.81 0.48
N GLY A 873 9.10 -15.12 0.04
CA GLY A 873 9.21 -13.91 -0.78
C GLY A 873 9.38 -14.19 -2.27
N THR A 874 9.96 -13.27 -3.04
CA THR A 874 10.00 -13.38 -4.52
C THR A 874 11.03 -14.37 -5.06
N GLU A 875 11.97 -14.84 -4.23
CA GLU A 875 13.16 -15.56 -4.69
C GLU A 875 13.08 -17.07 -4.40
N GLY A 876 12.17 -17.77 -5.08
CA GLY A 876 11.96 -19.23 -4.95
C GLY A 876 13.22 -20.07 -5.25
N GLU A 877 14.20 -19.50 -5.96
CA GLU A 877 15.53 -20.09 -6.10
C GLU A 877 16.24 -20.36 -4.76
N GLY A 878 15.97 -19.56 -3.72
CA GLY A 878 16.53 -19.77 -2.39
C GLY A 878 16.04 -21.07 -1.75
N VAL A 879 14.77 -21.41 -1.97
CA VAL A 879 14.19 -22.70 -1.57
C VAL A 879 14.86 -23.84 -2.35
N ALA A 880 14.98 -23.67 -3.67
CA ALA A 880 15.63 -24.67 -4.53
C ALA A 880 17.12 -24.88 -4.19
N ASP A 881 17.84 -23.84 -3.75
CA ASP A 881 19.25 -23.92 -3.38
C ASP A 881 19.51 -24.95 -2.26
N VAL A 882 18.63 -25.03 -1.25
CA VAL A 882 18.77 -26.01 -0.18
C VAL A 882 18.25 -27.38 -0.58
N LEU A 883 17.17 -27.45 -1.37
CA LEU A 883 16.62 -28.71 -1.88
C LEU A 883 17.63 -29.48 -2.72
N TYR A 884 18.41 -28.80 -3.57
CA TYR A 884 19.42 -29.40 -4.44
C TYR A 884 20.85 -29.34 -3.87
N GLY A 885 21.00 -28.98 -2.59
CA GLY A 885 22.29 -29.01 -1.90
C GLY A 885 23.33 -28.01 -2.45
N ARG A 886 22.89 -26.91 -3.06
CA ARG A 886 23.75 -25.74 -3.34
C ARG A 886 24.07 -25.00 -2.04
N ARG A 887 23.15 -25.04 -1.08
CA ARG A 887 23.30 -24.54 0.29
C ARG A 887 22.86 -25.61 1.29
N ALA A 888 23.39 -25.53 2.51
CA ALA A 888 22.96 -26.37 3.61
C ALA A 888 21.64 -25.87 4.19
N PHE A 889 20.76 -26.78 4.63
CA PHE A 889 19.69 -26.41 5.56
C PHE A 889 20.32 -25.93 6.87
N THR A 890 19.95 -24.72 7.28
CA THR A 890 20.48 -24.05 8.47
C THR A 890 19.40 -23.44 9.36
N GLY A 891 18.18 -23.28 8.83
CA GLY A 891 17.04 -22.72 9.54
C GLY A 891 16.66 -23.55 10.77
N ARG A 892 16.11 -22.85 11.76
CA ARG A 892 15.60 -23.43 13.01
C ARG A 892 14.22 -22.87 13.31
N LEU A 893 13.32 -23.71 13.83
CA LEU A 893 11.97 -23.33 14.18
C LEU A 893 11.93 -22.09 15.09
N PRO A 894 11.46 -20.93 14.62
CA PRO A 894 11.32 -19.70 15.42
C PRO A 894 10.10 -19.73 16.34
N VAL A 895 9.23 -20.72 16.16
CA VAL A 895 8.03 -20.99 16.93
C VAL A 895 7.91 -22.51 17.13
N THR A 896 7.21 -22.91 18.17
CA THR A 896 6.91 -24.30 18.50
C THR A 896 5.95 -24.90 17.45
N TRP A 897 6.21 -26.12 16.98
CA TRP A 897 5.28 -26.81 16.06
C TRP A 897 4.34 -27.72 16.86
N PRO A 898 3.05 -27.38 17.00
CA PRO A 898 2.11 -28.19 17.79
C PRO A 898 1.78 -29.52 17.09
N ARG A 899 1.40 -30.54 17.88
CA ARG A 899 0.83 -31.80 17.40
C ARG A 899 -0.63 -31.66 16.97
N SER A 900 -1.36 -30.78 17.65
CA SER A 900 -2.77 -30.48 17.39
C SER A 900 -3.11 -29.08 17.86
N GLU A 901 -4.18 -28.51 17.32
CA GLU A 901 -4.68 -27.20 17.72
C GLU A 901 -5.03 -27.13 19.22
N ALA A 902 -5.50 -28.24 19.81
CA ALA A 902 -5.84 -28.32 21.23
C ALA A 902 -4.66 -28.07 22.19
N GLN A 903 -3.42 -28.10 21.69
CA GLN A 903 -2.24 -27.72 22.48
C GLN A 903 -2.05 -26.20 22.59
N LEU A 904 -2.69 -25.40 21.73
CA LEU A 904 -2.46 -23.97 21.66
C LEU A 904 -3.19 -23.21 22.80
N PRO A 905 -2.52 -22.24 23.44
CA PRO A 905 -1.11 -21.84 23.21
C PRO A 905 -0.09 -22.82 23.84
N ILE A 906 0.99 -23.12 23.12
CA ILE A 906 2.16 -23.90 23.59
C ILE A 906 3.45 -23.22 23.13
N ASN A 907 4.36 -22.93 24.06
CA ASN A 907 5.54 -22.13 23.79
C ASN A 907 6.77 -22.61 24.57
N VAL A 908 7.97 -22.27 24.09
CA VAL A 908 9.22 -22.46 24.83
C VAL A 908 9.14 -21.79 26.20
N GLY A 909 9.62 -22.50 27.22
CA GLY A 909 9.54 -22.08 28.62
C GLY A 909 8.32 -22.61 29.37
N ASP A 910 7.29 -23.13 28.69
CA ASP A 910 6.13 -23.71 29.36
C ASP A 910 6.51 -24.94 30.21
N THR A 911 5.75 -25.16 31.29
CA THR A 911 6.01 -26.27 32.22
C THR A 911 5.64 -27.61 31.56
N ALA A 912 4.47 -27.67 30.93
CA ALA A 912 4.06 -28.77 30.08
C ALA A 912 4.41 -28.41 28.63
N TYR A 913 5.36 -29.14 28.03
CA TYR A 913 5.85 -28.83 26.69
C TYR A 913 6.11 -30.14 25.93
N ASP A 914 5.14 -30.54 25.10
CA ASP A 914 5.16 -31.75 24.27
C ASP A 914 4.75 -31.47 22.82
N PRO A 915 5.53 -30.66 22.09
CA PRO A 915 5.24 -30.33 20.70
C PRO A 915 5.56 -31.48 19.74
N GLN A 916 5.10 -31.36 18.49
CA GLN A 916 5.51 -32.24 17.40
C GLN A 916 6.99 -32.01 17.06
N TYR A 917 7.38 -30.73 16.97
CA TYR A 917 8.78 -30.31 16.85
C TYR A 917 9.05 -29.15 17.82
N PRO A 918 10.10 -29.24 18.67
CA PRO A 918 10.39 -28.20 19.63
C PRO A 918 10.93 -26.93 18.97
N TYR A 919 10.72 -25.79 19.63
CA TYR A 919 11.41 -24.54 19.33
C TYR A 919 12.91 -24.78 19.13
N GLY A 920 13.47 -24.14 18.10
CA GLY A 920 14.89 -24.31 17.73
C GLY A 920 15.22 -25.62 17.00
N TRP A 921 14.25 -26.51 16.74
CA TRP A 921 14.46 -27.71 15.91
C TRP A 921 14.73 -27.37 14.45
N GLY A 922 15.43 -28.24 13.72
CA GLY A 922 15.84 -28.02 12.34
C GLY A 922 17.08 -28.84 12.01
N LEU A 923 16.93 -29.86 11.18
CA LEU A 923 18.00 -30.70 10.67
C LEU A 923 18.88 -29.91 9.69
N THR A 924 20.05 -30.46 9.37
CA THR A 924 20.99 -29.84 8.44
C THR A 924 21.38 -30.83 7.35
N THR A 925 21.72 -30.30 6.18
CA THR A 925 22.34 -31.05 5.08
C THR A 925 23.76 -30.52 4.87
N LEU A 926 24.60 -31.30 4.18
CA LEU A 926 25.99 -30.94 3.82
C LEU A 926 26.97 -30.73 5.01
N THR A 927 26.45 -30.57 6.22
CA THR A 927 27.24 -30.46 7.45
C THR A 927 27.50 -31.85 8.02
N ARG A 928 28.79 -32.19 8.21
CA ARG A 928 29.15 -33.45 8.86
C ARG A 928 28.75 -33.39 10.34
N ILE A 929 27.85 -34.28 10.75
CA ILE A 929 27.43 -34.40 12.14
C ILE A 929 28.62 -34.91 12.98
N PRO A 930 29.00 -34.21 14.07
CA PRO A 930 30.04 -34.67 14.98
C PRO A 930 29.66 -36.03 15.59
N GLN A 931 30.61 -36.98 15.59
CA GLN A 931 30.43 -38.26 16.28
C GLN A 931 30.65 -38.09 17.78
N GLY A 932 29.92 -38.86 18.59
CA GLY A 932 30.10 -38.88 20.03
C GLY A 932 28.81 -39.11 20.80
N GLY A 933 28.91 -38.95 22.12
CA GLY A 933 27.78 -39.05 23.02
C GLY A 933 28.04 -38.30 24.31
N ASP A 934 27.66 -38.89 25.44
CA ASP A 934 27.64 -38.22 26.75
C ASP A 934 29.01 -37.62 27.15
N ALA A 935 30.13 -38.32 26.86
CA ALA A 935 31.48 -37.82 27.12
C ALA A 935 31.86 -36.60 26.25
N THR A 936 31.46 -36.62 24.98
CA THR A 936 31.70 -35.51 24.04
C THR A 936 30.90 -34.28 24.45
N LEU A 937 29.63 -34.45 24.84
CA LEU A 937 28.79 -33.36 25.32
C LEU A 937 29.34 -32.73 26.60
N LYS A 938 29.89 -33.53 27.53
CA LYS A 938 30.60 -33.00 28.72
C LYS A 938 31.80 -32.13 28.34
N ALA A 939 32.61 -32.56 27.36
CA ALA A 939 33.74 -31.77 26.88
C ALA A 939 33.29 -30.47 26.21
N LEU A 940 32.25 -30.54 25.36
CA LEU A 940 31.65 -29.36 24.73
C LEU A 940 31.11 -28.38 25.77
N ARG A 941 30.49 -28.86 26.86
CA ARG A 941 29.99 -28.01 27.96
C ARG A 941 31.11 -27.22 28.63
N LEU A 942 32.23 -27.89 28.94
CA LEU A 942 33.39 -27.23 29.55
C LEU A 942 33.95 -26.15 28.63
N ALA A 943 34.10 -26.45 27.34
CA ALA A 943 34.55 -25.48 26.34
C ALA A 943 33.56 -24.31 26.17
N ALA A 944 32.26 -24.59 26.14
CA ALA A 944 31.21 -23.58 25.99
C ALA A 944 31.17 -22.64 27.20
N THR A 945 31.35 -23.19 28.41
CA THR A 945 31.45 -22.39 29.65
C THR A 945 32.70 -21.51 29.65
N ALA A 946 33.83 -22.02 29.13
CA ALA A 946 35.04 -21.22 28.98
C ALA A 946 34.85 -20.08 27.95
N ALA A 947 34.19 -20.36 26.82
CA ALA A 947 33.84 -19.35 25.82
C ALA A 947 32.90 -18.28 26.37
N GLU A 948 31.88 -18.68 27.15
CA GLU A 948 30.97 -17.79 27.88
C GLU A 948 31.74 -16.83 28.80
N ARG A 949 32.63 -17.36 29.65
CA ARG A 949 33.46 -16.54 30.56
C ARG A 949 34.43 -15.61 29.83
N ALA A 950 34.89 -16.00 28.65
CA ALA A 950 35.79 -15.21 27.82
C ALA A 950 35.07 -14.17 26.94
N GLY A 951 33.73 -14.13 26.94
CA GLY A 951 32.96 -13.29 26.01
C GLY A 951 33.07 -13.72 24.55
N ALA A 952 33.53 -14.94 24.27
CA ALA A 952 33.77 -15.46 22.92
C ALA A 952 32.48 -16.02 22.29
N GLY A 953 31.52 -15.14 22.01
CA GLY A 953 30.16 -15.52 21.62
C GLY A 953 30.07 -16.38 20.34
N GLU A 954 30.89 -16.11 19.33
CA GLU A 954 30.91 -16.92 18.11
C GLU A 954 31.37 -18.36 18.37
N ALA A 955 32.44 -18.53 19.15
CA ALA A 955 32.93 -19.84 19.57
C ALA A 955 31.89 -20.57 20.43
N GLY A 956 31.26 -19.86 21.38
CA GLY A 956 30.18 -20.39 22.21
C GLY A 956 29.01 -20.92 21.39
N ARG A 957 28.51 -20.13 20.43
CA ARG A 957 27.43 -20.57 19.51
C ARG A 957 27.83 -21.80 18.70
N ALA A 958 29.05 -21.83 18.16
CA ALA A 958 29.54 -22.97 17.38
C ALA A 958 29.61 -24.27 18.22
N LEU A 959 29.99 -24.17 19.50
CA LEU A 959 30.03 -25.32 20.41
C LEU A 959 28.62 -25.84 20.74
N VAL A 960 27.67 -24.94 21.00
CA VAL A 960 26.26 -25.33 21.21
C VAL A 960 25.67 -25.96 19.95
N THR A 961 25.95 -25.42 18.76
CA THR A 961 25.52 -26.02 17.48
C THR A 961 26.07 -27.43 17.30
N ARG A 962 27.35 -27.69 17.63
CA ARG A 962 27.90 -29.06 17.59
C ARG A 962 27.18 -30.00 18.55
N ALA A 963 26.91 -29.56 19.78
CA ALA A 963 26.14 -30.34 20.75
C ALA A 963 24.73 -30.65 20.22
N ARG A 964 24.04 -29.65 19.67
CA ARG A 964 22.70 -29.79 19.09
C ARG A 964 22.65 -30.86 18.01
N LEU A 965 23.60 -30.86 17.08
CA LEU A 965 23.65 -31.85 16.01
C LEU A 965 23.81 -33.29 16.54
N ILE A 966 24.59 -33.49 17.62
CA ILE A 966 24.72 -34.80 18.29
C ILE A 966 23.36 -35.24 18.88
N VAL A 967 22.64 -34.33 19.54
CA VAL A 967 21.32 -34.62 20.11
C VAL A 967 20.31 -34.98 19.03
N GLN A 968 20.25 -34.22 17.94
CA GLN A 968 19.31 -34.46 16.84
C GLN A 968 19.54 -35.83 16.19
N GLN A 969 20.82 -36.19 15.95
CA GLN A 969 21.16 -37.49 15.40
C GLN A 969 20.71 -38.64 16.31
N LYS A 970 20.83 -38.47 17.63
CA LYS A 970 20.44 -39.47 18.62
C LYS A 970 18.91 -39.56 18.78
N ALA A 971 18.22 -38.43 18.76
CA ALA A 971 16.77 -38.36 18.88
C ALA A 971 16.05 -38.99 17.67
N GLY A 972 16.55 -38.77 16.45
CA GLY A 972 15.85 -39.21 15.23
C GLY A 972 14.39 -38.73 15.25
N ASP A 973 13.47 -39.65 15.00
CA ASP A 973 12.02 -39.38 15.04
C ASP A 973 11.40 -39.48 16.45
N SER A 974 12.18 -39.85 17.46
CA SER A 974 11.70 -40.05 18.85
C SER A 974 11.63 -38.74 19.64
N LEU A 975 10.82 -37.78 19.16
CA LEU A 975 10.55 -36.51 19.84
C LEU A 975 9.46 -36.69 20.90
N THR A 976 9.88 -37.06 22.12
CA THR A 976 9.02 -37.05 23.33
C THR A 976 9.16 -35.74 24.09
N ALA A 977 8.20 -35.40 24.95
CA ALA A 977 8.28 -34.25 25.87
C ALA A 977 9.62 -34.17 26.64
N ARG A 978 10.17 -35.32 27.06
CA ARG A 978 11.45 -35.40 27.81
C ARG A 978 12.68 -35.03 26.98
N VAL A 979 12.58 -35.12 25.65
CA VAL A 979 13.60 -34.64 24.71
C VAL A 979 13.32 -33.20 24.32
N ALA A 980 12.06 -32.91 23.96
CA ALA A 980 11.62 -31.64 23.39
C ALA A 980 11.85 -30.44 24.33
N LYS A 981 11.46 -30.57 25.61
CA LYS A 981 11.61 -29.48 26.58
C LYS A 981 13.06 -29.03 26.79
N PRO A 982 13.99 -29.91 27.23
CA PRO A 982 15.38 -29.49 27.40
C PRO A 982 16.05 -29.06 26.09
N PHE A 983 15.62 -29.59 24.93
CA PHE A 983 16.10 -29.10 23.64
C PHE A 983 15.70 -27.64 23.38
N ALA A 984 14.43 -27.29 23.58
CA ALA A 984 13.92 -25.93 23.40
C ALA A 984 14.53 -24.95 24.41
N ASP A 985 14.61 -25.34 25.69
CA ASP A 985 15.25 -24.54 26.75
C ASP A 985 16.73 -24.22 26.40
N ALA A 986 17.42 -25.13 25.71
CA ALA A 986 18.80 -24.90 25.28
C ALA A 986 18.94 -23.82 24.19
N ASP A 987 17.98 -23.70 23.27
CA ASP A 987 18.01 -22.67 22.22
C ASP A 987 17.73 -21.27 22.82
N HIS A 988 16.85 -21.15 23.82
CA HIS A 988 16.68 -19.92 24.61
C HIS A 988 18.00 -19.52 25.33
N LEU A 989 18.66 -20.48 25.99
CA LEU A 989 19.94 -20.24 26.67
C LEU A 989 21.06 -19.86 25.69
N LEU A 990 21.03 -20.39 24.47
CA LEU A 990 21.94 -20.01 23.39
C LEU A 990 21.78 -18.53 23.02
N LEU A 991 20.54 -18.07 22.84
CA LEU A 991 20.21 -16.69 22.47
C LEU A 991 20.59 -15.69 23.57
N THR A 992 20.52 -16.11 24.83
CA THR A 992 20.89 -15.29 26.00
C THR A 992 22.36 -15.38 26.41
N GLY A 993 23.20 -16.06 25.60
CA GLY A 993 24.65 -16.13 25.81
C GLY A 993 25.10 -17.10 26.90
N ARG A 994 24.21 -17.97 27.39
CA ARG A 994 24.47 -18.97 28.43
C ARG A 994 24.87 -20.32 27.82
N TYR A 995 25.97 -20.32 27.07
CA TYR A 995 26.41 -21.46 26.25
C TYR A 995 26.68 -22.73 27.06
N GLY A 996 27.27 -22.61 28.26
CA GLY A 996 27.52 -23.79 29.10
C GLY A 996 26.23 -24.47 29.53
N ALA A 997 25.25 -23.68 29.98
CA ALA A 997 23.93 -24.17 30.38
C ALA A 997 23.13 -24.73 29.19
N ALA A 998 23.26 -24.12 28.01
CA ALA A 998 22.64 -24.64 26.79
C ALA A 998 23.15 -26.07 26.46
N VAL A 999 24.46 -26.32 26.53
CA VAL A 999 25.00 -27.68 26.30
C VAL A 999 24.56 -28.66 27.39
N GLU A 1000 24.40 -28.20 28.63
CA GLU A 1000 23.87 -29.02 29.72
C GLU A 1000 22.43 -29.49 29.44
N LYS A 1001 21.57 -28.56 29.01
CA LYS A 1001 20.20 -28.89 28.60
C LYS A 1001 20.17 -29.84 27.39
N LEU A 1002 21.02 -29.61 26.39
CA LEU A 1002 21.19 -30.58 25.29
C LEU A 1002 21.67 -31.96 25.77
N THR A 1003 22.48 -32.02 26.82
CA THR A 1003 22.90 -33.31 27.42
C THR A 1003 21.73 -34.02 28.11
N GLU A 1004 20.83 -33.29 28.77
CA GLU A 1004 19.59 -33.85 29.30
C GLU A 1004 18.72 -34.43 28.18
N ALA A 1005 18.53 -33.68 27.09
CA ALA A 1005 17.78 -34.13 25.91
C ALA A 1005 18.42 -35.38 25.28
N TYR A 1006 19.75 -35.42 25.17
CA TYR A 1006 20.50 -36.57 24.63
C TYR A 1006 20.27 -37.86 25.42
N ARG A 1007 20.19 -37.76 26.76
CA ARG A 1007 19.99 -38.93 27.64
C ARG A 1007 18.54 -39.41 27.67
N ALA A 1008 17.60 -38.53 27.34
CA ALA A 1008 16.19 -38.87 27.25
C ALA A 1008 15.84 -39.61 25.95
N ALA A 1009 16.63 -39.37 24.88
CA ALA A 1009 16.63 -40.12 23.63
C ALA A 1009 17.51 -41.39 23.71
#